data_AF-A0A522DWP6-F1
#
_entry.id   AF-A0A522DWP6-F1
#
_cell.length_a   1.000
_cell.length_b   1.000
_cell.length_c   1.000
_cell.angle_alpha   90.00
_cell.angle_beta   90.00
_cell.angle_gamma   90.00
#
_symmetry.space_group_name_H-M   'P 1'
#
loop_
_entity.id
_entity.type
_entity.pdbx_description
1 polymer ?
#
loop_
_entity_poly.entity_id
_entity_poly.type
_entity_poly.pdbx_seq_one_letter_code
_entity_poly.pdbx_strand_id
1 'polypeptide(L)'
;MSTACKIQAYRQLKKLRIALAIARGCIVLRTLQREIENTVSHDQAKRVTYLTELFSRIHREMFYDWKDQATVSHRPGTMPDAAKRKQFRIAIEGLVLDGDDNRDTAIFDNNGFIIRTENIAERLSVFYQKMRFVRPFSYGNRITLDFFMIALGNLPAFKGVYEQGIDFRRLAASDSVALHHPQSSLEDITLAFRHALDPVCSKSLQNRPNGYGKWPEHRKFVQGIPFLFHETQDGIACLVTVNGGLVPLYSIREELFLPGKQFADYPPALSETVIGYLPGTERLHGAEVTRIDGIRIDENGTAPLFCLDVNILTGLRAPGHTELLQLLKQCVGDNATVFDLANNEALKSRLLNEAEGDERLRRGVEIAYDRIGNITKKLDQAKDAIFEGKAADAKPKLFMCMGGAGAGKTAVEEMAVAQCGDNFVIASLDEFRKLSDLYTVLTAASHHSDDYVFVEPFANRLRGLVSRHARALRINILYDGTGIPYKPRYQDIISEFSTAGFHTQITAVDAFIVKPQGREDELPRSAVIKSVQERFEKTGRALPWVVTVDKHIRAPGSFLDALQHPALKKLSLFANDGERDKHYLVAESFDFADEEVRALQRHQMAGSLADYLKSLLNCHDDSVLKNLAGGDAGKIAALIARNPAFDESNIAYQVYHSSQGYRVLVIYNARRMVDFVEKRQLNPNASGEEGLLHKPEALAFHVDPSAPEPWMTRLQDDTV
;
A
#
# COMPACT_ATOMS: atom_id res chain seq x y z
N MET A 1 -24.69 -30.10 -28.28
CA MET A 1 -24.72 -28.62 -28.27
C MET A 1 -25.90 -28.18 -27.41
N SER A 2 -25.67 -27.83 -26.13
CA SER A 2 -26.73 -27.22 -25.33
C SER A 2 -26.66 -25.70 -25.50
N THR A 3 -27.82 -25.08 -25.58
CA THR A 3 -28.02 -23.63 -25.56
C THR A 3 -27.48 -23.05 -24.25
N ALA A 4 -26.18 -22.78 -24.21
CA ALA A 4 -25.55 -22.10 -23.09
C ALA A 4 -26.05 -20.66 -23.05
N CYS A 5 -26.78 -20.31 -21.98
CA CYS A 5 -27.12 -18.93 -21.66
C CYS A 5 -25.84 -18.08 -21.72
N LYS A 6 -25.75 -17.16 -22.68
CA LYS A 6 -24.61 -16.25 -22.79
C LYS A 6 -24.74 -15.21 -21.68
N ILE A 7 -24.01 -15.40 -20.58
CA ILE A 7 -23.91 -14.42 -19.50
C ILE A 7 -23.46 -13.08 -20.10
N GLN A 8 -24.28 -12.03 -19.94
CA GLN A 8 -24.05 -10.73 -20.58
C GLN A 8 -22.73 -10.08 -20.12
N ALA A 9 -22.39 -10.20 -18.83
CA ALA A 9 -21.13 -9.73 -18.26
C ALA A 9 -19.88 -10.55 -18.66
N TYR A 10 -19.98 -11.60 -19.48
CA TYR A 10 -18.86 -12.55 -19.69
C TYR A 10 -17.53 -11.88 -20.10
N ARG A 11 -17.58 -10.86 -20.98
CA ARG A 11 -16.39 -10.10 -21.39
C ARG A 11 -15.70 -9.43 -20.20
N GLN A 12 -16.49 -8.82 -19.31
CA GLN A 12 -16.01 -8.05 -18.17
C GLN A 12 -15.55 -8.97 -17.03
N LEU A 13 -16.26 -10.07 -16.80
CA LEU A 13 -15.83 -11.13 -15.88
C LEU A 13 -14.48 -11.74 -16.32
N LYS A 14 -14.29 -11.95 -17.63
CA LYS A 14 -13.02 -12.44 -18.17
C LYS A 14 -11.87 -11.44 -17.89
N LYS A 15 -12.11 -10.13 -18.04
CA LYS A 15 -11.12 -9.09 -17.72
C LYS A 15 -10.79 -9.06 -16.24
N LEU A 16 -11.81 -9.05 -15.38
CA LEU A 16 -11.63 -9.09 -13.92
C LEU A 16 -10.80 -10.31 -13.48
N ARG A 17 -11.13 -11.49 -14.01
CA ARG A 17 -10.34 -12.71 -13.75
C ARG A 17 -8.88 -12.56 -14.14
N ILE A 18 -8.59 -11.98 -15.31
CA ILE A 18 -7.22 -11.81 -15.80
C ILE A 18 -6.47 -10.78 -14.94
N ALA A 19 -7.09 -9.63 -14.63
CA ALA A 19 -6.49 -8.60 -13.78
C ALA A 19 -6.12 -9.14 -12.38
N LEU A 20 -7.03 -9.90 -11.76
CA LEU A 20 -6.77 -10.59 -10.48
C LEU A 20 -5.63 -11.60 -10.60
N ALA A 21 -5.61 -12.38 -11.69
CA ALA A 21 -4.56 -13.38 -11.93
C ALA A 21 -3.18 -12.76 -12.12
N ILE A 22 -3.07 -11.65 -12.87
CA ILE A 22 -1.81 -10.90 -13.02
C ILE A 22 -1.36 -10.36 -11.65
N ALA A 23 -2.28 -9.74 -10.90
CA ALA A 23 -1.98 -9.20 -9.57
C ALA A 23 -1.48 -10.26 -8.58
N ARG A 24 -2.05 -11.48 -8.63
CA ARG A 24 -1.55 -12.64 -7.87
C ARG A 24 -0.22 -13.14 -8.41
N GLY A 25 -0.05 -13.23 -9.73
CA GLY A 25 1.19 -13.65 -10.39
C GLY A 25 2.41 -12.89 -9.89
N CYS A 26 2.33 -11.56 -9.74
CA CYS A 26 3.45 -10.78 -9.19
C CYS A 26 3.88 -11.20 -7.77
N ILE A 27 2.94 -11.70 -6.95
CA ILE A 27 3.22 -12.23 -5.62
C ILE A 27 3.83 -13.63 -5.74
N VAL A 28 3.18 -14.50 -6.51
CA VAL A 28 3.59 -15.89 -6.73
C VAL A 28 5.02 -15.96 -7.26
N LEU A 29 5.39 -15.08 -8.20
CA LEU A 29 6.72 -15.08 -8.79
C LEU A 29 7.80 -14.79 -7.74
N ARG A 30 7.56 -13.82 -6.85
CA ARG A 30 8.48 -13.50 -5.75
C ARG A 30 8.59 -14.65 -4.74
N THR A 31 7.48 -15.33 -4.45
CA THR A 31 7.47 -16.50 -3.56
C THR A 31 8.28 -17.64 -4.18
N LEU A 32 8.01 -17.98 -5.44
CA LEU A 32 8.75 -19.02 -6.14
C LEU A 32 10.25 -18.70 -6.21
N GLN A 33 10.64 -17.47 -6.55
CA GLN A 33 12.04 -17.04 -6.57
C GLN A 33 12.76 -17.28 -5.24
N ARG A 34 12.08 -17.12 -4.10
CA ARG A 34 12.64 -17.41 -2.76
C ARG A 34 12.73 -18.90 -2.44
N GLU A 35 11.80 -19.71 -2.94
CA GLU A 35 11.75 -21.16 -2.67
C GLU A 35 12.72 -21.97 -3.54
N ILE A 36 13.12 -21.42 -4.67
CA ILE A 36 13.80 -22.12 -5.76
C ILE A 36 15.27 -22.53 -5.41
N GLU A 37 15.85 -22.02 -4.31
CA GLU A 37 17.22 -22.32 -3.85
C GLU A 37 17.47 -23.81 -3.51
N ASN A 38 16.42 -24.63 -3.35
CA ASN A 38 16.53 -26.04 -2.91
C ASN A 38 16.39 -27.12 -4.01
N THR A 39 16.32 -26.77 -5.31
CA THR A 39 15.92 -27.72 -6.38
C THR A 39 17.04 -28.11 -7.37
N VAL A 40 18.24 -28.39 -6.85
CA VAL A 40 19.46 -28.57 -7.67
C VAL A 40 19.67 -30.00 -8.22
N SER A 41 19.04 -31.04 -7.67
CA SER A 41 19.21 -32.41 -8.18
C SER A 41 17.93 -33.22 -8.09
N HIS A 42 17.27 -33.42 -9.24
CA HIS A 42 16.12 -34.31 -9.40
C HIS A 42 16.43 -35.26 -10.56
N ASP A 43 16.35 -36.57 -10.34
CA ASP A 43 16.29 -37.55 -11.44
C ASP A 43 15.10 -37.24 -12.39
N GLN A 44 15.11 -37.83 -13.57
CA GLN A 44 14.12 -37.60 -14.63
C GLN A 44 12.66 -37.62 -14.11
N ALA A 45 12.27 -38.66 -13.37
CA ALA A 45 10.91 -38.82 -12.86
C ALA A 45 10.54 -37.73 -11.83
N LYS A 46 11.48 -37.38 -10.94
CA LYS A 46 11.31 -36.26 -9.99
C LYS A 46 11.21 -34.92 -10.70
N ARG A 47 11.97 -34.70 -11.78
CA ARG A 47 11.92 -33.45 -12.56
C ARG A 47 10.59 -33.28 -13.29
N VAL A 48 10.09 -34.33 -13.94
CA VAL A 48 8.77 -34.32 -14.60
C VAL A 48 7.65 -34.06 -13.57
N THR A 49 7.73 -34.71 -12.41
CA THR A 49 6.77 -34.51 -11.30
C THR A 49 6.80 -33.05 -10.82
N TYR A 50 7.99 -32.51 -10.56
CA TYR A 50 8.18 -31.12 -10.14
C TYR A 50 7.59 -30.13 -11.15
N LEU A 51 7.88 -30.28 -12.45
CA LEU A 51 7.37 -29.37 -13.48
C LEU A 51 5.84 -29.45 -13.63
N THR A 52 5.29 -30.65 -13.49
CA THR A 52 3.83 -30.89 -13.46
C THR A 52 3.16 -30.18 -12.28
N GLU A 53 3.73 -30.33 -11.09
CA GLU A 53 3.26 -29.67 -9.87
C GLU A 53 3.40 -28.15 -9.96
N LEU A 54 4.53 -27.65 -10.48
CA LEU A 54 4.78 -26.23 -10.69
C LEU A 54 3.71 -25.61 -11.60
N PHE A 55 3.43 -26.21 -12.76
CA PHE A 55 2.41 -25.71 -13.68
C PHE A 55 1.01 -25.66 -13.03
N SER A 56 0.66 -26.72 -12.30
CA SER A 56 -0.63 -26.81 -11.59
C SER A 56 -0.71 -25.82 -10.43
N ARG A 57 0.38 -25.62 -9.69
CA ARG A 57 0.51 -24.65 -8.59
C ARG A 57 0.38 -23.22 -9.09
N ILE A 58 1.05 -22.87 -10.19
CA ILE A 58 0.94 -21.55 -10.82
C ILE A 58 -0.53 -21.23 -11.12
N HIS A 59 -1.25 -22.14 -11.79
CA HIS A 59 -2.68 -21.91 -12.07
C HIS A 59 -3.50 -21.82 -10.77
N ARG A 60 -3.23 -22.68 -9.78
CA ARG A 60 -3.96 -22.67 -8.50
C ARG A 60 -3.82 -21.33 -7.77
N GLU A 61 -2.61 -20.80 -7.69
CA GLU A 61 -2.32 -19.57 -6.94
C GLU A 61 -2.71 -18.31 -7.71
N MET A 62 -2.46 -18.26 -9.03
CA MET A 62 -2.87 -17.10 -9.84
C MET A 62 -4.40 -16.94 -9.86
N PHE A 63 -5.15 -18.04 -9.98
CA PHE A 63 -6.62 -17.98 -10.07
C PHE A 63 -7.34 -18.24 -8.74
N TYR A 64 -6.64 -18.07 -7.60
CA TYR A 64 -7.21 -18.29 -6.26
C TYR A 64 -8.49 -17.48 -6.02
N ASP A 65 -8.52 -16.21 -6.45
CA ASP A 65 -9.67 -15.30 -6.27
C ASP A 65 -10.86 -15.61 -7.21
N TRP A 66 -10.77 -16.66 -8.04
CA TRP A 66 -11.80 -17.04 -9.03
C TRP A 66 -12.44 -18.41 -8.78
N LYS A 67 -12.18 -19.05 -7.64
CA LYS A 67 -12.49 -20.48 -7.39
C LYS A 67 -13.97 -20.88 -7.33
N ASP A 68 -14.88 -19.97 -6.96
CA ASP A 68 -16.32 -20.28 -6.71
C ASP A 68 -17.29 -19.44 -7.56
N GLN A 69 -16.86 -19.08 -8.78
CA GLN A 69 -17.65 -18.30 -9.73
C GLN A 69 -18.66 -19.17 -10.48
N ALA A 70 -19.85 -18.65 -10.83
CA ALA A 70 -20.85 -19.42 -11.58
C ALA A 70 -20.33 -19.91 -12.96
N THR A 71 -19.34 -19.21 -13.50
CA THR A 71 -18.71 -19.50 -14.80
C THR A 71 -17.63 -20.60 -14.75
N VAL A 72 -17.33 -21.15 -13.57
CA VAL A 72 -16.20 -22.05 -13.36
C VAL A 72 -16.66 -23.50 -13.28
N SER A 73 -16.02 -24.36 -14.07
CA SER A 73 -16.34 -25.79 -14.15
C SER A 73 -15.39 -26.69 -13.34
N HIS A 74 -14.32 -26.14 -12.77
CA HIS A 74 -13.35 -26.87 -11.95
C HIS A 74 -12.58 -25.95 -11.01
N ARG A 75 -12.05 -26.48 -9.91
CA ARG A 75 -11.17 -25.72 -9.00
C ARG A 75 -9.87 -25.30 -9.71
N PRO A 76 -9.30 -24.13 -9.36
CA PRO A 76 -7.99 -23.72 -9.86
C PRO A 76 -6.91 -24.79 -9.63
N GLY A 77 -6.13 -25.09 -10.68
CA GLY A 77 -5.04 -26.08 -10.64
C GLY A 77 -5.48 -27.51 -10.94
N THR A 78 -6.78 -27.79 -10.95
CA THR A 78 -7.33 -29.09 -11.37
C THR A 78 -7.49 -29.12 -12.88
N MET A 79 -6.92 -30.13 -13.54
CA MET A 79 -7.11 -30.38 -14.97
C MET A 79 -8.28 -31.37 -15.14
N PRO A 80 -9.47 -30.95 -15.59
CA PRO A 80 -10.67 -31.81 -15.53
C PRO A 80 -10.67 -32.93 -16.59
N ASP A 81 -10.11 -32.67 -17.78
CA ASP A 81 -10.15 -33.57 -18.93
C ASP A 81 -8.98 -34.57 -18.91
N ALA A 82 -9.30 -35.88 -18.88
CA ALA A 82 -8.30 -36.95 -18.81
C ALA A 82 -7.41 -37.04 -20.05
N ALA A 83 -7.95 -36.80 -21.25
CA ALA A 83 -7.18 -36.85 -22.49
C ALA A 83 -6.19 -35.69 -22.55
N LYS A 84 -6.64 -34.48 -22.17
CA LYS A 84 -5.76 -33.32 -22.09
C LYS A 84 -4.71 -33.46 -20.98
N ARG A 85 -5.05 -34.06 -19.83
CA ARG A 85 -4.06 -34.40 -18.79
C ARG A 85 -2.96 -35.31 -19.31
N LYS A 86 -3.31 -36.34 -20.10
CA LYS A 86 -2.34 -37.23 -20.72
C LYS A 86 -1.43 -36.47 -21.70
N GLN A 87 -2.00 -35.67 -22.59
CA GLN A 87 -1.23 -34.86 -23.55
C GLN A 87 -0.34 -33.82 -22.86
N PHE A 88 -0.82 -33.20 -21.78
CA PHE A 88 -0.06 -32.29 -20.93
C PHE A 88 1.17 -33.00 -20.35
N ARG A 89 0.98 -34.19 -19.77
CA ARG A 89 2.08 -34.95 -19.19
C ARG A 89 3.15 -35.30 -20.24
N ILE A 90 2.73 -35.75 -21.42
CA ILE A 90 3.65 -36.03 -22.54
C ILE A 90 4.39 -34.76 -23.00
N ALA A 91 3.77 -33.58 -22.92
CA ALA A 91 4.44 -32.32 -23.23
C ALA A 91 5.51 -31.95 -22.19
N ILE A 92 5.23 -32.17 -20.89
CA ILE A 92 6.20 -31.94 -19.80
C ILE A 92 7.35 -32.95 -19.85
N GLU A 93 7.05 -34.23 -20.12
CA GLU A 93 8.07 -35.29 -20.30
C GLU A 93 9.02 -34.93 -21.46
N GLY A 94 8.52 -34.31 -22.53
CA GLY A 94 9.34 -33.82 -23.64
C GLY A 94 10.39 -32.76 -23.27
N LEU A 95 10.31 -32.13 -22.09
CA LEU A 95 11.31 -31.18 -21.60
C LEU A 95 12.50 -31.87 -20.91
N VAL A 96 12.40 -33.14 -20.54
CA VAL A 96 13.43 -33.88 -19.82
C VAL A 96 13.91 -35.04 -20.67
N LEU A 97 15.21 -35.14 -20.88
CA LEU A 97 15.81 -36.17 -21.72
C LEU A 97 15.36 -37.57 -21.28
N ASP A 98 14.96 -38.39 -22.24
CA ASP A 98 14.55 -39.79 -22.07
C ASP A 98 15.22 -40.63 -23.17
N GLY A 99 16.47 -41.02 -22.94
CA GLY A 99 17.29 -41.67 -23.96
C GLY A 99 17.49 -40.79 -25.21
N ASP A 100 17.35 -41.39 -26.39
CA ASP A 100 17.46 -40.68 -27.69
C ASP A 100 16.11 -40.20 -28.26
N ASP A 101 14.98 -40.58 -27.65
CA ASP A 101 13.64 -40.42 -28.22
C ASP A 101 13.17 -38.94 -28.30
N ASN A 102 13.70 -38.07 -27.43
CA ASN A 102 13.30 -36.65 -27.35
C ASN A 102 14.50 -35.68 -27.31
N ARG A 103 15.66 -36.11 -27.82
CA ARG A 103 16.92 -35.34 -27.80
C ARG A 103 16.79 -33.94 -28.40
N ASP A 104 15.90 -33.77 -29.38
CA ASP A 104 15.68 -32.50 -30.09
C ASP A 104 14.72 -31.55 -29.34
N THR A 105 13.98 -32.02 -28.33
CA THR A 105 13.04 -31.18 -27.56
C THR A 105 13.43 -31.00 -26.10
N ALA A 106 14.22 -31.91 -25.54
CA ALA A 106 14.62 -31.88 -24.13
C ALA A 106 15.44 -30.63 -23.78
N ILE A 107 15.17 -30.01 -22.64
CA ILE A 107 15.98 -28.90 -22.10
C ILE A 107 16.72 -29.30 -20.82
N PHE A 108 16.26 -30.36 -20.15
CA PHE A 108 16.94 -30.98 -19.02
C PHE A 108 17.56 -32.33 -19.43
N ASP A 109 18.73 -32.67 -18.89
CA ASP A 109 19.32 -34.01 -19.00
C ASP A 109 18.69 -34.98 -17.98
N ASN A 110 19.14 -36.24 -18.00
CA ASN A 110 18.65 -37.30 -17.11
C ASN A 110 18.94 -37.02 -15.61
N ASN A 111 19.90 -36.15 -15.32
CA ASN A 111 20.27 -35.73 -13.97
C ASN A 111 19.53 -34.44 -13.55
N GLY A 112 18.69 -33.90 -14.44
CA GLY A 112 17.90 -32.69 -14.19
C GLY A 112 18.70 -31.39 -14.31
N PHE A 113 19.87 -31.40 -14.95
CA PHE A 113 20.63 -30.21 -15.33
C PHE A 113 20.17 -29.67 -16.68
N ILE A 114 20.37 -28.38 -16.92
CA ILE A 114 20.01 -27.76 -18.20
C ILE A 114 21.03 -28.09 -19.28
N ILE A 115 20.55 -28.50 -20.45
CA ILE A 115 21.37 -28.79 -21.63
C ILE A 115 21.76 -27.46 -22.29
N ARG A 116 23.07 -27.20 -22.38
CA ARG A 116 23.60 -26.09 -23.18
C ARG A 116 23.52 -26.44 -24.66
N THR A 117 22.75 -25.67 -25.42
CA THR A 117 22.56 -25.87 -26.87
C THR A 117 22.31 -24.53 -27.56
N GLU A 118 22.68 -24.44 -28.84
CA GLU A 118 22.44 -23.25 -29.67
C GLU A 118 20.96 -23.11 -30.05
N ASN A 119 20.20 -24.22 -30.07
CA ASN A 119 18.79 -24.23 -30.48
C ASN A 119 17.79 -24.15 -29.31
N ILE A 120 18.18 -23.61 -28.15
CA ILE A 120 17.31 -23.56 -26.96
C ILE A 120 15.96 -22.86 -27.24
N ALA A 121 15.96 -21.80 -28.06
CA ALA A 121 14.74 -21.08 -28.43
C ALA A 121 13.75 -21.97 -29.20
N GLU A 122 14.25 -22.87 -30.04
CA GLU A 122 13.45 -23.84 -30.80
C GLU A 122 12.85 -24.90 -29.88
N ARG A 123 13.64 -25.43 -28.94
CA ARG A 123 13.15 -26.41 -27.95
C ARG A 123 12.00 -25.83 -27.11
N LEU A 124 12.17 -24.59 -26.64
CA LEU A 124 11.15 -23.87 -25.89
C LEU A 124 9.91 -23.55 -26.75
N SER A 125 10.08 -23.20 -28.02
CA SER A 125 8.97 -22.89 -28.94
C SER A 125 8.13 -24.12 -29.27
N VAL A 126 8.75 -25.29 -29.46
CA VAL A 126 8.05 -26.58 -29.65
C VAL A 126 7.18 -26.91 -28.44
N PHE A 127 7.73 -26.81 -27.23
CA PHE A 127 6.97 -27.03 -26.00
C PHE A 127 5.81 -26.03 -25.88
N TYR A 128 6.09 -24.74 -26.06
CA TYR A 128 5.11 -23.67 -25.94
C TYR A 128 3.96 -23.85 -26.94
N GLN A 129 4.27 -24.15 -28.21
CA GLN A 129 3.28 -24.42 -29.25
C GLN A 129 2.40 -25.62 -28.90
N LYS A 130 2.99 -26.74 -28.46
CA LYS A 130 2.25 -27.93 -28.02
C LYS A 130 1.28 -27.59 -26.88
N MET A 131 1.75 -26.87 -25.86
CA MET A 131 0.95 -26.48 -24.71
C MET A 131 -0.22 -25.54 -25.04
N ARG A 132 -0.08 -24.68 -26.07
CA ARG A 132 -1.17 -23.83 -26.58
C ARG A 132 -2.35 -24.64 -27.13
N PHE A 133 -2.10 -25.83 -27.66
CA PHE A 133 -3.14 -26.73 -28.16
C PHE A 133 -3.74 -27.60 -27.06
N VAL A 134 -2.90 -28.14 -26.16
CA VAL A 134 -3.36 -29.02 -25.07
C VAL A 134 -4.40 -28.33 -24.18
N ARG A 135 -4.13 -27.09 -23.75
CA ARG A 135 -5.01 -26.29 -22.88
C ARG A 135 -5.61 -27.12 -21.73
N PRO A 136 -4.77 -27.56 -20.77
CA PRO A 136 -5.17 -28.53 -19.75
C PRO A 136 -6.27 -28.03 -18.78
N PHE A 137 -6.47 -26.71 -18.69
CA PHE A 137 -7.52 -26.08 -17.89
C PHE A 137 -8.68 -25.58 -18.77
N SER A 138 -9.86 -25.34 -18.19
CA SER A 138 -10.98 -24.74 -18.94
C SER A 138 -10.83 -23.22 -19.14
N TYR A 139 -10.01 -22.57 -18.31
CA TYR A 139 -9.69 -21.15 -18.38
C TYR A 139 -8.22 -20.90 -18.03
N GLY A 140 -7.73 -19.67 -18.22
CA GLY A 140 -6.42 -19.25 -17.70
C GLY A 140 -5.17 -19.83 -18.38
N ASN A 141 -5.29 -20.82 -19.27
CA ASN A 141 -4.15 -21.54 -19.85
C ASN A 141 -3.02 -20.65 -20.40
N ARG A 142 -3.37 -19.58 -21.12
CA ARG A 142 -2.39 -18.70 -21.78
C ARG A 142 -1.46 -18.04 -20.75
N ILE A 143 -2.03 -17.28 -19.81
CA ILE A 143 -1.24 -16.57 -18.81
C ILE A 143 -0.51 -17.53 -17.87
N THR A 144 -1.08 -18.71 -17.58
CA THR A 144 -0.37 -19.76 -16.84
C THR A 144 0.85 -20.26 -17.61
N LEU A 145 0.73 -20.47 -18.92
CA LEU A 145 1.85 -20.89 -19.76
C LEU A 145 2.93 -19.81 -19.83
N ASP A 146 2.55 -18.54 -20.05
CA ASP A 146 3.51 -17.43 -20.07
C ASP A 146 4.26 -17.32 -18.75
N PHE A 147 3.53 -17.42 -17.63
CA PHE A 147 4.13 -17.43 -16.30
C PHE A 147 5.05 -18.63 -16.09
N PHE A 148 4.65 -19.83 -16.53
CA PHE A 148 5.48 -21.02 -16.43
C PHE A 148 6.79 -20.87 -17.19
N MET A 149 6.80 -20.27 -18.38
CA MET A 149 8.04 -20.01 -19.13
C MET A 149 8.97 -19.06 -18.37
N ILE A 150 8.44 -18.00 -17.77
CA ILE A 150 9.24 -17.09 -16.94
C ILE A 150 9.74 -17.76 -15.66
N ALA A 151 8.91 -18.60 -15.01
CA ALA A 151 9.33 -19.36 -13.83
C ALA A 151 10.44 -20.36 -14.17
N LEU A 152 10.32 -21.06 -15.31
CA LEU A 152 11.33 -21.98 -15.84
C LEU A 152 12.67 -21.28 -16.11
N GLY A 153 12.63 -20.12 -16.78
CA GLY A 153 13.82 -19.30 -17.07
C GLY A 153 14.47 -18.69 -15.81
N ASN A 154 13.77 -18.68 -14.68
CA ASN A 154 14.28 -18.20 -13.39
C ASN A 154 14.84 -19.30 -12.48
N LEU A 155 14.78 -20.58 -12.88
CA LEU A 155 15.42 -21.66 -12.13
C LEU A 155 16.95 -21.47 -12.12
N PRO A 156 17.65 -21.70 -10.99
CA PRO A 156 19.11 -21.64 -10.88
C PRO A 156 19.80 -22.54 -11.89
N ALA A 157 19.24 -23.73 -12.16
CA ALA A 157 19.75 -24.62 -13.19
C ALA A 157 19.70 -23.97 -14.59
N PHE A 158 18.65 -23.18 -14.88
CA PHE A 158 18.52 -22.45 -16.14
C PHE A 158 19.47 -21.26 -16.19
N LYS A 159 19.48 -20.41 -15.15
CA LYS A 159 20.39 -19.26 -15.07
C LYS A 159 21.87 -19.64 -15.00
N GLY A 160 22.20 -20.83 -14.52
CA GLY A 160 23.57 -21.36 -14.53
C GLY A 160 24.11 -21.62 -15.95
N VAL A 161 23.22 -21.78 -16.95
CA VAL A 161 23.59 -22.02 -18.35
C VAL A 161 23.24 -20.81 -19.24
N TYR A 162 22.07 -20.21 -19.01
CA TYR A 162 21.55 -19.04 -19.72
C TYR A 162 21.32 -17.92 -18.70
N GLU A 163 22.38 -17.21 -18.33
CA GLU A 163 22.45 -16.24 -17.21
C GLU A 163 21.31 -15.21 -17.21
N GLN A 164 20.93 -14.75 -18.40
CA GLN A 164 19.95 -13.68 -18.58
C GLN A 164 18.49 -14.15 -18.57
N GLY A 165 18.26 -15.47 -18.45
CA GLY A 165 16.95 -16.11 -18.37
C GLY A 165 16.01 -15.76 -19.53
N ILE A 166 14.72 -16.00 -19.32
CA ILE A 166 13.64 -15.65 -20.26
C ILE A 166 12.94 -14.39 -19.75
N ASP A 167 12.79 -13.38 -20.61
CA ASP A 167 12.08 -12.14 -20.27
C ASP A 167 11.23 -11.63 -21.44
N PHE A 168 9.90 -11.71 -21.33
CA PHE A 168 9.02 -11.26 -22.41
C PHE A 168 8.88 -9.73 -22.54
N ARG A 169 9.54 -8.94 -21.70
CA ARG A 169 9.70 -7.49 -21.96
C ARG A 169 10.60 -7.22 -23.17
N ARG A 170 11.43 -8.19 -23.56
CA ARG A 170 12.35 -8.10 -24.71
C ARG A 170 11.68 -8.37 -26.06
N LEU A 171 10.41 -8.76 -26.06
CA LEU A 171 9.66 -9.06 -27.28
C LEU A 171 9.49 -7.81 -28.16
N ALA A 172 9.47 -8.02 -29.47
CA ALA A 172 8.92 -7.09 -30.43
C ALA A 172 7.38 -7.17 -30.46
N ALA A 173 6.73 -6.17 -31.04
CA ALA A 173 5.27 -6.13 -31.17
C ALA A 173 4.71 -7.36 -31.91
N SER A 174 5.35 -7.75 -33.01
CA SER A 174 5.01 -8.94 -33.79
C SER A 174 5.11 -10.25 -32.99
N ASP A 175 6.10 -10.34 -32.09
CA ASP A 175 6.34 -11.53 -31.29
C ASP A 175 5.20 -11.76 -30.28
N SER A 176 4.70 -10.67 -29.69
CA SER A 176 3.59 -10.72 -28.74
C SER A 176 2.31 -11.23 -29.43
N VAL A 177 2.10 -10.87 -30.70
CA VAL A 177 1.04 -11.44 -31.53
C VAL A 177 1.32 -12.92 -31.83
N ALA A 178 2.56 -13.26 -32.23
CA ALA A 178 2.96 -14.61 -32.61
C ALA A 178 2.79 -15.65 -31.48
N LEU A 179 3.13 -15.29 -30.25
CA LEU A 179 2.95 -16.16 -29.08
C LEU A 179 1.48 -16.54 -28.85
N HIS A 180 0.53 -15.76 -29.36
CA HIS A 180 -0.87 -15.88 -28.94
C HIS A 180 -1.86 -16.12 -30.07
N HIS A 181 -1.50 -15.79 -31.32
CA HIS A 181 -2.35 -15.99 -32.48
C HIS A 181 -2.39 -17.48 -32.90
N PRO A 182 -3.55 -18.17 -32.91
CA PRO A 182 -3.63 -19.63 -33.07
C PRO A 182 -2.96 -20.23 -34.31
N GLN A 183 -2.76 -19.41 -35.36
CA GLN A 183 -2.17 -19.84 -36.63
C GLN A 183 -0.69 -19.47 -36.79
N SER A 184 -0.05 -18.93 -35.75
CA SER A 184 1.39 -18.59 -35.83
C SER A 184 2.25 -19.82 -36.08
N SER A 185 3.23 -19.65 -36.96
CA SER A 185 4.16 -20.72 -37.31
C SER A 185 5.12 -21.03 -36.15
N LEU A 186 5.75 -22.20 -36.19
CA LEU A 186 6.80 -22.54 -35.22
C LEU A 186 7.99 -21.58 -35.34
N GLU A 187 8.28 -21.09 -36.55
CA GLU A 187 9.35 -20.13 -36.82
C GLU A 187 9.09 -18.79 -36.11
N ASP A 188 7.86 -18.26 -36.19
CA ASP A 188 7.48 -17.01 -35.53
C ASP A 188 7.61 -17.13 -33.99
N ILE A 189 7.17 -18.27 -33.43
CA ILE A 189 7.27 -18.53 -31.98
C ILE A 189 8.74 -18.68 -31.59
N THR A 190 9.56 -19.31 -32.43
CA THR A 190 11.01 -19.46 -32.19
C THR A 190 11.71 -18.11 -32.21
N LEU A 191 11.36 -17.22 -33.13
CA LEU A 191 11.87 -15.85 -33.18
C LEU A 191 11.51 -15.09 -31.89
N ALA A 192 10.27 -15.20 -31.42
CA ALA A 192 9.84 -14.60 -30.15
C ALA A 192 10.70 -15.09 -28.96
N PHE A 193 11.00 -16.39 -28.88
CA PHE A 193 11.88 -16.91 -27.83
C PHE A 193 13.34 -16.47 -27.98
N ARG A 194 13.85 -16.29 -29.21
CA ARG A 194 15.18 -15.71 -29.44
C ARG A 194 15.26 -14.30 -28.86
N HIS A 195 14.29 -13.43 -29.17
CA HIS A 195 14.24 -12.09 -28.60
C HIS A 195 14.07 -12.11 -27.06
N ALA A 196 13.24 -13.00 -26.51
CA ALA A 196 13.06 -13.14 -25.07
C ALA A 196 14.33 -13.57 -24.31
N LEU A 197 15.23 -14.32 -24.96
CA LEU A 197 16.51 -14.78 -24.42
C LEU A 197 17.66 -13.80 -24.66
N ASP A 198 17.53 -12.87 -25.61
CA ASP A 198 18.59 -11.93 -25.99
C ASP A 198 18.62 -10.68 -25.08
N PRO A 199 19.64 -10.51 -24.21
CA PRO A 199 19.73 -9.34 -23.35
C PRO A 199 19.86 -8.02 -24.11
N VAL A 200 20.34 -8.01 -25.35
CA VAL A 200 20.47 -6.79 -26.18
C VAL A 200 19.11 -6.22 -26.57
N CYS A 201 18.05 -7.04 -26.56
CA CYS A 201 16.67 -6.61 -26.79
C CYS A 201 16.05 -5.89 -25.57
N SER A 202 16.76 -5.81 -24.44
CA SER A 202 16.26 -5.14 -23.23
C SER A 202 16.00 -3.65 -23.49
N LYS A 203 14.82 -3.19 -23.10
CA LYS A 203 14.41 -1.79 -23.22
C LYS A 203 14.53 -1.10 -21.86
N SER A 204 15.01 0.13 -21.89
CA SER A 204 15.09 1.00 -20.72
C SER A 204 14.33 2.28 -21.04
N LEU A 205 13.35 2.62 -20.19
CA LEU A 205 12.72 3.94 -20.30
C LEU A 205 13.63 5.00 -19.68
N GLN A 206 13.87 6.10 -20.39
CA GLN A 206 14.49 7.28 -19.81
C GLN A 206 13.51 7.95 -18.84
N ASN A 207 13.58 7.56 -17.57
CA ASN A 207 12.74 8.11 -16.53
C ASN A 207 13.28 9.48 -16.07
N ARG A 208 12.61 10.57 -16.46
CA ARG A 208 12.94 11.92 -15.96
C ARG A 208 12.33 12.09 -14.56
N PRO A 209 13.12 12.51 -13.55
CA PRO A 209 12.57 12.90 -12.27
C PRO A 209 11.58 14.05 -12.48
N ASN A 210 10.37 13.90 -11.94
CA ASN A 210 9.32 14.90 -12.08
C ASN A 210 9.62 16.24 -11.36
N GLY A 211 10.70 16.31 -10.56
CA GLY A 211 11.12 17.52 -9.85
C GLY A 211 10.24 17.92 -8.66
N TYR A 212 9.00 17.43 -8.59
CA TYR A 212 8.03 17.70 -7.53
C TYR A 212 8.32 16.92 -6.25
N GLY A 213 8.12 17.56 -5.10
CA GLY A 213 8.31 16.92 -3.79
C GLY A 213 9.77 16.87 -3.30
N LYS A 214 10.70 17.62 -3.93
CA LYS A 214 11.93 18.02 -3.23
C LYS A 214 11.56 19.14 -2.26
N TRP A 215 11.39 18.77 -1.00
CA TRP A 215 11.16 19.75 0.06
C TRP A 215 12.45 20.51 0.32
N PRO A 216 12.40 21.85 0.42
CA PRO A 216 13.55 22.59 0.91
C PRO A 216 13.79 22.13 2.35
N GLU A 217 14.99 21.61 2.60
CA GLU A 217 15.35 21.07 3.92
C GLU A 217 15.76 22.18 4.90
N HIS A 218 15.58 23.46 4.56
CA HIS A 218 15.92 24.68 5.32
C HIS A 218 16.70 24.41 6.62
N ARG A 219 17.92 23.85 6.46
CA ARG A 219 18.77 23.36 7.54
C ARG A 219 20.16 23.92 7.40
N LYS A 220 20.77 24.25 8.53
CA LYS A 220 22.16 24.68 8.60
C LYS A 220 22.89 23.83 9.63
N PHE A 221 24.06 23.32 9.24
CA PHE A 221 24.95 22.63 10.16
C PHE A 221 25.87 23.65 10.85
N VAL A 222 25.93 23.59 12.18
CA VAL A 222 26.92 24.30 13.00
C VAL A 222 27.60 23.26 13.87
N GLN A 223 28.93 23.13 13.75
CA GLN A 223 29.71 22.10 14.45
C GLN A 223 29.14 20.66 14.26
N GLY A 224 28.63 20.37 13.05
CA GLY A 224 28.03 19.08 12.72
C GLY A 224 26.62 18.83 13.29
N ILE A 225 26.01 19.82 13.95
CA ILE A 225 24.64 19.75 14.49
C ILE A 225 23.68 20.44 13.52
N PRO A 226 22.59 19.78 13.07
CA PRO A 226 21.62 20.37 12.17
C PRO A 226 20.60 21.25 12.93
N PHE A 227 20.51 22.51 12.53
CA PHE A 227 19.55 23.48 13.04
C PHE A 227 18.57 23.90 11.96
N LEU A 228 17.36 24.27 12.39
CA LEU A 228 16.38 24.93 11.54
C LEU A 228 16.92 26.29 11.09
N PHE A 229 16.80 26.57 9.80
CA PHE A 229 17.38 27.73 9.14
C PHE A 229 16.30 28.55 8.44
N HIS A 230 16.48 29.87 8.41
CA HIS A 230 15.64 30.78 7.65
C HIS A 230 16.47 31.94 7.13
N GLU A 231 16.12 32.46 5.94
CA GLU A 231 16.70 33.67 5.40
C GLU A 231 15.65 34.77 5.42
N THR A 232 15.95 35.91 6.04
CA THR A 232 15.01 37.04 6.13
C THR A 232 14.77 37.68 4.76
N GLN A 233 13.76 38.56 4.67
CA GLN A 233 13.51 39.33 3.44
C GLN A 233 14.71 40.19 3.01
N ASP A 234 15.54 40.60 3.97
CA ASP A 234 16.76 41.38 3.75
C ASP A 234 17.99 40.49 3.42
N GLY A 235 17.80 39.18 3.25
CA GLY A 235 18.87 38.23 2.92
C GLY A 235 19.74 37.81 4.12
N ILE A 236 19.28 38.03 5.36
CA ILE A 236 20.05 37.67 6.56
C ILE A 236 19.83 36.20 6.88
N ALA A 237 20.92 35.42 6.85
CA ALA A 237 20.95 34.02 7.25
C ALA A 237 20.78 33.88 8.77
N CYS A 238 19.70 33.23 9.21
CA CYS A 238 19.36 33.03 10.62
C CYS A 238 19.18 31.55 10.97
N LEU A 239 19.58 31.19 12.19
CA LEU A 239 19.06 30.02 12.88
C LEU A 239 17.75 30.37 13.57
N VAL A 240 16.89 29.38 13.74
CA VAL A 240 15.55 29.58 14.32
C VAL A 240 15.51 28.99 15.73
N THR A 241 14.95 29.71 16.70
CA THR A 241 14.67 29.20 18.06
C THR A 241 13.34 28.46 18.13
N VAL A 242 13.11 27.69 19.18
CA VAL A 242 11.88 26.89 19.35
C VAL A 242 10.60 27.73 19.50
N ASN A 243 10.71 29.04 19.73
CA ASN A 243 9.58 29.99 19.73
C ASN A 243 9.49 30.80 18.42
N GLY A 244 10.29 30.47 17.40
CA GLY A 244 10.29 31.14 16.10
C GLY A 244 11.22 32.35 15.98
N GLY A 245 12.00 32.68 17.01
CA GLY A 245 12.98 33.77 16.98
C GLY A 245 14.09 33.53 15.96
N LEU A 246 14.52 34.61 15.29
CA LEU A 246 15.52 34.61 14.24
C LEU A 246 16.86 35.10 14.81
N VAL A 247 17.83 34.20 14.92
CA VAL A 247 19.17 34.48 15.45
C VAL A 247 20.15 34.52 14.28
N PRO A 248 20.77 35.67 13.96
CA PRO A 248 21.68 35.77 12.83
C PRO A 248 22.88 34.85 12.96
N LEU A 249 23.26 34.17 11.88
CA LEU A 249 24.34 33.19 11.89
C LEU A 249 25.67 33.81 12.34
N TYR A 250 25.93 35.07 11.98
CA TYR A 250 27.14 35.79 12.38
C TYR A 250 27.22 36.07 13.90
N SER A 251 26.10 35.96 14.62
CA SER A 251 26.05 36.14 16.09
C SER A 251 26.24 34.83 16.85
N ILE A 252 26.24 33.69 16.15
CA ILE A 252 26.41 32.37 16.76
C ILE A 252 27.87 32.18 17.15
N ARG A 253 28.11 32.09 18.46
CA ARG A 253 29.40 31.80 19.06
C ARG A 253 29.66 30.29 19.08
N GLU A 254 30.36 29.79 18.06
CA GLU A 254 30.59 28.36 17.87
C GLU A 254 31.34 27.69 19.04
N GLU A 255 32.16 28.46 19.76
CA GLU A 255 32.89 28.02 20.95
C GLU A 255 32.00 27.58 22.12
N LEU A 256 30.71 27.95 22.10
CA LEU A 256 29.73 27.56 23.11
C LEU A 256 29.11 26.17 22.86
N PHE A 257 29.35 25.54 21.71
CA PHE A 257 28.93 24.16 21.43
C PHE A 257 29.92 23.16 22.05
N LEU A 258 29.76 22.91 23.35
CA LEU A 258 30.67 22.05 24.12
C LEU A 258 30.50 20.56 23.77
N PRO A 259 31.56 19.84 23.36
CA PRO A 259 31.52 18.39 23.15
C PRO A 259 31.17 17.63 24.43
N GLY A 260 30.44 16.52 24.30
CA GLY A 260 30.09 15.65 25.43
C GLY A 260 28.98 16.16 26.36
N LYS A 261 28.45 17.38 26.15
CA LYS A 261 27.27 17.90 26.85
C LYS A 261 25.97 17.52 26.16
N GLN A 262 24.88 17.47 26.92
CA GLN A 262 23.54 17.29 26.36
C GLN A 262 23.08 18.60 25.72
N PHE A 263 22.30 18.50 24.63
CA PHE A 263 21.84 19.67 23.87
C PHE A 263 21.06 20.68 24.73
N ALA A 264 20.26 20.18 25.68
CA ALA A 264 19.48 21.00 26.59
C ALA A 264 20.32 21.84 27.57
N ASP A 265 21.63 21.57 27.69
CA ASP A 265 22.55 22.27 28.59
C ASP A 265 23.37 23.36 27.88
N TYR A 266 23.13 23.61 26.58
CA TYR A 266 23.78 24.70 25.87
C TYR A 266 23.29 26.06 26.38
N PRO A 267 24.20 27.06 26.51
CA PRO A 267 23.90 28.30 27.20
C PRO A 267 22.88 29.16 26.43
N PRO A 268 21.99 29.90 27.14
CA PRO A 268 21.02 30.82 26.51
C PRO A 268 21.67 31.88 25.62
N ALA A 269 22.93 32.20 25.90
CA ALA A 269 23.75 33.16 25.18
C ALA A 269 24.02 32.81 23.70
N LEU A 270 23.65 31.59 23.25
CA LEU A 270 23.58 31.17 21.84
C LEU A 270 22.36 31.71 21.09
N SER A 271 21.35 32.18 21.82
CA SER A 271 20.04 32.59 21.29
C SER A 271 19.59 33.99 21.73
N GLU A 272 20.44 34.76 22.42
CA GLU A 272 20.09 36.10 22.93
C GLU A 272 19.90 37.14 21.82
N THR A 273 20.60 37.00 20.68
CA THR A 273 20.57 38.00 19.60
C THR A 273 19.42 37.70 18.62
N VAL A 274 18.18 37.87 19.08
CA VAL A 274 16.99 37.72 18.23
C VAL A 274 16.72 39.03 17.48
N ILE A 275 16.71 38.99 16.15
CA ILE A 275 16.45 40.17 15.29
C ILE A 275 15.00 40.25 14.77
N GLY A 276 14.18 39.26 15.09
CA GLY A 276 12.79 39.14 14.67
C GLY A 276 12.24 37.74 14.92
N TYR A 277 11.01 37.48 14.49
CA TYR A 277 10.35 36.18 14.62
C TYR A 277 9.78 35.73 13.28
N LEU A 278 9.65 34.42 13.10
CA LEU A 278 8.96 33.83 11.96
C LEU A 278 7.46 34.25 11.99
N PRO A 279 6.89 34.67 10.86
CA PRO A 279 5.45 34.94 10.78
C PRO A 279 4.63 33.70 11.11
N GLY A 280 3.56 33.85 11.90
CA GLY A 280 2.69 32.74 12.32
C GLY A 280 3.11 32.06 13.63
N THR A 281 4.19 32.51 14.28
CA THR A 281 4.63 32.01 15.61
C THR A 281 4.22 32.94 16.76
N GLU A 282 3.32 33.90 16.55
CA GLU A 282 2.99 34.96 17.50
C GLU A 282 2.51 34.42 18.85
N ARG A 283 1.77 33.32 18.82
CA ARG A 283 1.26 32.63 20.02
C ARG A 283 2.34 31.93 20.86
N LEU A 284 3.58 31.84 20.39
CA LEU A 284 4.67 31.09 21.03
C LEU A 284 5.63 31.98 21.82
N HIS A 285 5.47 33.30 21.79
CA HIS A 285 6.39 34.24 22.44
C HIS A 285 5.66 35.33 23.26
N GLY A 286 4.45 35.03 23.76
CA GLY A 286 3.78 35.83 24.79
C GLY A 286 4.44 35.67 26.16
N ALA A 287 4.27 36.64 27.05
CA ALA A 287 4.89 36.64 28.38
C ALA A 287 4.41 35.47 29.27
N GLU A 288 3.23 34.93 28.99
CA GLU A 288 2.63 33.76 29.62
C GLU A 288 3.20 32.42 29.11
N VAL A 289 3.94 32.43 27.99
CA VAL A 289 4.48 31.22 27.36
C VAL A 289 5.79 30.83 28.03
N THR A 290 5.69 29.99 29.05
CA THR A 290 6.86 29.47 29.77
C THR A 290 7.41 28.17 29.18
N ARG A 291 6.67 27.52 28.27
CA ARG A 291 7.04 26.22 27.69
C ARG A 291 6.52 26.01 26.26
N ILE A 292 7.31 25.29 25.46
CA ILE A 292 6.98 24.89 24.07
C ILE A 292 7.19 23.38 23.91
N ASP A 293 6.10 22.63 23.74
CA ASP A 293 6.09 21.15 23.77
C ASP A 293 6.90 20.55 24.93
N GLY A 294 7.01 21.26 26.07
CA GLY A 294 7.80 20.85 27.24
C GLY A 294 9.26 21.35 27.26
N ILE A 295 9.68 22.24 26.36
CA ILE A 295 10.98 22.93 26.39
C ILE A 295 10.73 24.17 27.23
N ARG A 296 11.57 24.42 28.23
CA ARG A 296 11.46 25.63 29.06
C ARG A 296 11.89 26.85 28.25
N ILE A 297 11.14 27.93 28.41
CA ILE A 297 11.47 29.27 27.92
C ILE A 297 11.85 30.09 29.15
N ASP A 298 12.95 30.83 29.06
CA ASP A 298 13.43 31.65 30.16
C ASP A 298 12.47 32.82 30.43
N GLU A 299 12.52 33.38 31.64
CA GLU A 299 11.63 34.48 32.08
C GLU A 299 11.77 35.74 31.20
N ASN A 300 12.93 35.92 30.57
CA ASN A 300 13.20 37.01 29.63
C ASN A 300 12.72 36.71 28.19
N GLY A 301 12.06 35.57 27.96
CA GLY A 301 11.60 35.13 26.63
C GLY A 301 12.66 34.46 25.76
N THR A 302 13.88 34.28 26.27
CA THR A 302 14.96 33.57 25.57
C THR A 302 14.59 32.10 25.42
N ALA A 303 14.72 31.59 24.20
CA ALA A 303 14.36 30.23 23.84
C ALA A 303 15.54 29.54 23.14
N PRO A 304 15.77 28.24 23.38
CA PRO A 304 16.88 27.53 22.74
C PRO A 304 16.71 27.45 21.22
N LEU A 305 17.84 27.29 20.52
CA LEU A 305 17.87 27.02 19.09
C LEU A 305 17.12 25.72 18.76
N PHE A 306 16.39 25.72 17.65
CA PHE A 306 15.66 24.55 17.16
C PHE A 306 16.64 23.59 16.47
N CYS A 307 17.03 22.53 17.20
CA CYS A 307 17.83 21.44 16.66
C CYS A 307 16.94 20.34 16.05
N LEU A 308 17.27 19.95 14.81
CA LEU A 308 16.54 18.92 14.06
C LEU A 308 16.96 17.49 14.46
N ASP A 309 18.05 17.32 15.20
CA ASP A 309 18.59 16.02 15.65
C ASP A 309 18.24 15.71 17.11
N VAL A 310 17.15 16.28 17.63
CA VAL A 310 16.64 15.99 18.98
C VAL A 310 15.33 15.22 18.87
N ASN A 311 15.20 14.12 19.61
CA ASN A 311 13.92 13.41 19.72
C ASN A 311 12.91 14.29 20.45
N ILE A 312 11.80 14.64 19.78
CA ILE A 312 10.78 15.55 20.32
C ILE A 312 10.26 15.12 21.71
N LEU A 313 10.16 13.81 21.96
CA LEU A 313 9.58 13.26 23.19
C LEU A 313 10.57 13.30 24.36
N THR A 314 11.85 13.03 24.12
CA THR A 314 12.84 12.90 25.20
C THR A 314 13.75 14.11 25.34
N GLY A 315 13.83 14.99 24.34
CA GLY A 315 14.75 16.14 24.35
C GLY A 315 16.22 15.74 24.19
N LEU A 316 16.49 14.48 23.82
CA LEU A 316 17.84 13.93 23.65
C LEU A 316 18.15 13.71 22.18
N ARG A 317 19.43 13.85 21.82
CA ARG A 317 19.94 13.42 20.51
C ARG A 317 19.95 11.90 20.37
N ALA A 318 20.10 11.39 19.15
CA ALA A 318 20.01 9.95 18.86
C ALA A 318 20.89 9.04 19.76
N PRO A 319 22.16 9.38 20.08
CA PRO A 319 22.97 8.56 21.00
C PRO A 319 22.38 8.51 22.42
N GLY A 320 22.07 9.67 23.01
CA GLY A 320 21.51 9.74 24.36
C GLY A 320 20.12 9.11 24.47
N HIS A 321 19.30 9.24 23.42
CA HIS A 321 18.00 8.56 23.35
C HIS A 321 18.15 7.03 23.33
N THR A 322 19.14 6.52 22.58
CA THR A 322 19.41 5.08 22.48
C THR A 322 19.90 4.52 23.82
N GLU A 323 20.80 5.22 24.50
CA GLU A 323 21.31 4.82 25.81
C GLU A 323 20.21 4.83 26.86
N LEU A 324 19.34 5.85 26.87
CA LEU A 324 18.18 5.90 27.74
C LEU A 324 17.24 4.70 27.51
N LEU A 325 16.98 4.33 26.26
CA LEU A 325 16.14 3.17 25.92
C LEU A 325 16.77 1.85 26.39
N GLN A 326 18.09 1.70 26.26
CA GLN A 326 18.80 0.51 26.75
C GLN A 326 18.72 0.40 28.27
N LEU A 327 18.92 1.52 28.98
CA LEU A 327 18.82 1.58 30.43
C LEU A 327 17.39 1.29 30.92
N LEU A 328 16.37 1.83 30.22
CA LEU A 328 14.96 1.51 30.48
C LEU A 328 14.69 0.01 30.33
N LYS A 329 15.22 -0.63 29.27
CA LYS A 329 15.05 -2.07 29.04
C LYS A 329 15.74 -2.92 30.11
N GLN A 330 16.94 -2.53 30.55
CA GLN A 330 17.62 -3.19 31.66
C GLN A 330 16.82 -3.10 32.96
N CYS A 331 16.16 -1.97 33.21
CA CYS A 331 15.36 -1.78 34.42
C CYS A 331 13.98 -2.45 34.37
N VAL A 332 13.26 -2.30 33.26
CA VAL A 332 11.81 -2.60 33.17
C VAL A 332 11.53 -3.81 32.28
N GLY A 333 12.47 -4.21 31.42
CA GLY A 333 12.36 -5.30 30.46
C GLY A 333 12.24 -4.84 29.01
N ASP A 334 12.27 -5.78 28.07
CA ASP A 334 12.41 -5.49 26.63
C ASP A 334 11.27 -4.67 26.01
N ASN A 335 10.08 -4.71 26.62
CA ASN A 335 8.89 -3.99 26.18
C ASN A 335 8.80 -2.55 26.74
N ALA A 336 9.82 -2.09 27.48
CA ALA A 336 9.85 -0.76 28.05
C ALA A 336 9.78 0.34 26.98
N THR A 337 9.02 1.38 27.27
CA THR A 337 8.87 2.57 26.44
C THR A 337 9.30 3.82 27.20
N VAL A 338 9.68 4.87 26.48
CA VAL A 338 10.04 6.16 27.12
C VAL A 338 8.90 6.72 27.98
N PHE A 339 7.64 6.40 27.68
CA PHE A 339 6.50 6.87 28.46
C PHE A 339 6.36 6.18 29.82
N ASP A 340 7.04 5.07 30.07
CA ASP A 340 7.04 4.44 31.41
C ASP A 340 7.77 5.31 32.44
N LEU A 341 8.64 6.21 31.95
CA LEU A 341 9.33 7.22 32.75
C LEU A 341 8.45 8.43 33.12
N ALA A 342 7.34 8.64 32.40
CA ALA A 342 6.48 9.81 32.59
C ALA A 342 5.94 9.88 34.03
N ASN A 343 6.30 10.93 34.77
CA ASN A 343 5.86 11.15 36.16
C ASN A 343 6.15 9.98 37.13
N ASN A 344 7.13 9.12 36.79
CA ASN A 344 7.50 7.95 37.57
C ASN A 344 8.83 8.18 38.30
N GLU A 345 8.78 8.84 39.46
CA GLU A 345 9.98 9.21 40.23
C GLU A 345 10.77 7.97 40.69
N ALA A 346 10.08 6.87 41.04
CA ALA A 346 10.74 5.63 41.45
C ALA A 346 11.58 5.01 40.33
N LEU A 347 11.03 4.96 39.11
CA LEU A 347 11.79 4.47 37.96
C LEU A 347 12.94 5.42 37.61
N LYS A 348 12.72 6.74 37.67
CA LYS A 348 13.79 7.72 37.48
C LYS A 348 14.94 7.50 38.48
N SER A 349 14.65 7.36 39.77
CA SER A 349 15.69 7.08 40.79
C SER A 349 16.45 5.78 40.49
N ARG A 350 15.75 4.74 40.05
CA ARG A 350 16.38 3.48 39.65
C ARG A 350 17.31 3.66 38.45
N LEU A 351 16.86 4.32 37.40
CA LEU A 351 17.69 4.62 36.22
C LEU A 351 18.92 5.45 36.60
N LEU A 352 18.78 6.43 37.49
CA LEU A 352 19.91 7.25 37.96
C LEU A 352 20.95 6.43 38.73
N ASN A 353 20.53 5.40 39.46
CA ASN A 353 21.44 4.50 40.15
C ASN A 353 22.16 3.56 39.18
N GLU A 354 21.44 3.00 38.21
CA GLU A 354 21.99 2.09 37.18
C GLU A 354 22.90 2.80 36.17
N ALA A 355 22.80 4.13 36.04
CA ALA A 355 23.70 4.91 35.21
C ALA A 355 25.14 5.06 35.80
N GLU A 356 25.45 4.38 36.92
CA GLU A 356 26.75 4.21 37.57
C GLU A 356 27.86 5.22 37.16
N GLY A 357 27.81 6.43 37.72
CA GLY A 357 28.89 7.41 37.57
C GLY A 357 29.01 8.09 36.20
N ASP A 358 28.24 7.69 35.19
CA ASP A 358 28.18 8.41 33.91
C ASP A 358 27.31 9.67 34.07
N GLU A 359 27.97 10.81 34.29
CA GLU A 359 27.31 12.11 34.44
C GLU A 359 26.43 12.49 33.24
N ARG A 360 26.84 12.12 32.02
CA ARG A 360 26.12 12.45 30.79
C ARG A 360 24.85 11.63 30.66
N LEU A 361 24.90 10.34 31.00
CA LEU A 361 23.74 9.45 31.00
C LEU A 361 22.75 9.83 32.10
N ARG A 362 23.24 10.12 33.32
CA ARG A 362 22.42 10.64 34.42
C ARG A 362 21.69 11.91 34.02
N ARG A 363 22.41 12.87 33.41
CA ARG A 363 21.81 14.10 32.89
C ARG A 363 20.78 13.83 31.79
N GLY A 364 21.05 12.84 30.92
CA GLY A 364 20.10 12.38 29.91
C GLY A 364 18.78 11.86 30.50
N VAL A 365 18.84 11.08 31.58
CA VAL A 365 17.65 10.60 32.31
C VAL A 365 16.85 11.76 32.88
N GLU A 366 17.50 12.76 33.48
CA GLU A 366 16.82 13.94 34.03
C GLU A 366 16.11 14.77 32.97
N ILE A 367 16.79 15.06 31.85
CA ILE A 367 16.23 15.81 30.72
C ILE A 367 15.00 15.08 30.17
N ALA A 368 15.13 13.77 29.94
CA ALA A 368 14.03 12.97 29.42
C ALA A 368 12.86 12.88 30.39
N TYR A 369 13.11 12.72 31.69
CA TYR A 369 12.07 12.67 32.72
C TYR A 369 11.20 13.93 32.72
N ASP A 370 11.82 15.12 32.78
CA ASP A 370 11.08 16.39 32.77
C ASP A 370 10.33 16.59 31.44
N ARG A 371 11.03 16.36 30.31
CA ARG A 371 10.45 16.52 28.97
C ARG A 371 9.23 15.63 28.76
N ILE A 372 9.35 14.33 29.04
CA ILE A 372 8.29 13.34 28.84
C ILE A 372 7.11 13.60 29.77
N GLY A 373 7.35 13.98 31.03
CA GLY A 373 6.27 14.34 31.97
C GLY A 373 5.41 15.49 31.44
N ASN A 374 6.05 16.55 30.93
CA ASN A 374 5.35 17.71 30.36
C ASN A 374 4.61 17.37 29.06
N ILE A 375 5.24 16.62 28.15
CA ILE A 375 4.60 16.16 26.91
C ILE A 375 3.41 15.26 27.22
N THR A 376 3.52 14.36 28.20
CA THR A 376 2.42 13.48 28.61
C THR A 376 1.23 14.31 29.09
N LYS A 377 1.46 15.36 29.89
CA LYS A 377 0.42 16.27 30.34
C LYS A 377 -0.30 16.96 29.17
N LYS A 378 0.45 17.44 28.16
CA LYS A 378 -0.12 18.04 26.94
C LYS A 378 -0.93 17.02 26.13
N LEU A 379 -0.41 15.81 25.97
CA LEU A 379 -1.10 14.72 25.27
C LEU A 379 -2.39 14.29 25.97
N ASP A 380 -2.38 14.24 27.30
CA ASP A 380 -3.56 13.91 28.10
C ASP A 380 -4.64 15.00 28.01
N GLN A 381 -4.25 16.28 28.07
CA GLN A 381 -5.17 17.40 27.83
C GLN A 381 -5.79 17.36 26.43
N ALA A 382 -4.96 17.13 25.40
CA ALA A 382 -5.45 16.99 24.03
C ALA A 382 -6.40 15.79 23.88
N LYS A 383 -6.07 14.65 24.52
CA LYS A 383 -6.95 13.48 24.58
C LYS A 383 -8.28 13.85 25.24
N ASP A 384 -8.28 14.49 26.40
CA ASP A 384 -9.52 14.84 27.12
C ASP A 384 -10.41 15.75 26.28
N ALA A 385 -9.84 16.77 25.62
CA ALA A 385 -10.56 17.66 24.72
C ALA A 385 -11.20 16.93 23.53
N ILE A 386 -10.53 15.92 22.95
CA ILE A 386 -11.07 15.12 21.84
C ILE A 386 -12.33 14.34 22.25
N PHE A 387 -12.42 13.92 23.52
CA PHE A 387 -13.53 13.13 24.04
C PHE A 387 -14.64 13.97 24.69
N GLU A 388 -14.48 15.29 24.74
CA GLU A 388 -15.49 16.18 25.30
C GLU A 388 -16.84 16.00 24.58
N GLY A 389 -17.91 15.81 25.37
CA GLY A 389 -19.26 15.61 24.86
C GLY A 389 -19.52 14.25 24.18
N LYS A 390 -18.57 13.31 24.20
CA LYS A 390 -18.76 11.96 23.63
C LYS A 390 -19.28 10.97 24.67
N ALA A 391 -20.13 10.04 24.24
CA ALA A 391 -20.75 9.05 25.10
C ALA A 391 -20.47 7.63 24.62
N ALA A 392 -20.41 6.69 25.57
CA ALA A 392 -20.27 5.27 25.28
C ALA A 392 -21.42 4.76 24.41
N ASP A 393 -21.10 3.89 23.45
CA ASP A 393 -22.06 3.23 22.58
C ASP A 393 -22.20 1.76 22.98
N ALA A 394 -23.44 1.26 23.00
CA ALA A 394 -23.70 -0.15 23.27
C ALA A 394 -23.08 -1.06 22.20
N LYS A 395 -23.05 -0.59 20.95
CA LYS A 395 -22.53 -1.28 19.76
C LYS A 395 -21.46 -0.39 19.09
N PRO A 396 -20.30 -0.21 19.74
CA PRO A 396 -19.32 0.76 19.28
C PRO A 396 -18.72 0.36 17.93
N LYS A 397 -18.36 1.35 17.12
CA LYS A 397 -17.91 1.18 15.75
C LYS A 397 -16.51 1.75 15.54
N LEU A 398 -15.71 1.02 14.79
CA LEU A 398 -14.44 1.49 14.23
C LEU A 398 -14.65 1.72 12.74
N PHE A 399 -14.49 2.96 12.30
CA PHE A 399 -14.42 3.34 10.89
C PHE A 399 -12.96 3.58 10.53
N MET A 400 -12.38 2.76 9.67
CA MET A 400 -11.00 2.92 9.24
C MET A 400 -10.94 3.33 7.77
N CYS A 401 -10.15 4.36 7.50
CA CYS A 401 -9.91 4.81 6.14
C CYS A 401 -8.91 3.89 5.40
N MET A 402 -9.15 3.63 4.12
CA MET A 402 -8.15 3.06 3.21
C MET A 402 -8.12 3.86 1.91
N GLY A 403 -6.92 4.12 1.39
CA GLY A 403 -6.77 4.83 0.12
C GLY A 403 -5.44 5.56 0.02
N GLY A 404 -4.98 5.74 -1.21
CA GLY A 404 -3.79 6.53 -1.50
C GLY A 404 -3.95 8.00 -1.08
N ALA A 405 -2.84 8.71 -0.98
CA ALA A 405 -2.86 10.15 -0.78
C ALA A 405 -3.64 10.83 -1.92
N GLY A 406 -4.48 11.82 -1.57
CA GLY A 406 -5.32 12.52 -2.56
C GLY A 406 -6.53 11.73 -3.08
N ALA A 407 -6.78 10.50 -2.60
CA ALA A 407 -7.90 9.69 -3.09
C ALA A 407 -9.30 10.20 -2.69
N GLY A 408 -9.41 11.18 -1.78
CA GLY A 408 -10.70 11.73 -1.33
C GLY A 408 -11.39 10.87 -0.26
N LYS A 409 -10.72 10.65 0.88
CA LYS A 409 -11.22 9.79 1.97
C LYS A 409 -12.38 10.40 2.78
N THR A 410 -13.00 11.48 2.32
CA THR A 410 -14.13 12.16 3.00
C THR A 410 -15.37 11.28 3.09
N ALA A 411 -15.55 10.34 2.15
CA ALA A 411 -16.63 9.35 2.20
C ALA A 411 -16.65 8.51 3.50
N VAL A 412 -15.51 8.38 4.19
CA VAL A 412 -15.44 7.64 5.47
C VAL A 412 -16.03 8.46 6.62
N GLU A 413 -15.85 9.78 6.59
CA GLU A 413 -16.44 10.69 7.57
C GLU A 413 -17.95 10.78 7.37
N GLU A 414 -18.42 10.87 6.12
CA GLU A 414 -19.85 10.78 5.79
C GLU A 414 -20.49 9.51 6.36
N MET A 415 -19.76 8.38 6.29
CA MET A 415 -20.20 7.10 6.88
C MET A 415 -20.31 7.15 8.40
N ALA A 416 -19.30 7.72 9.07
CA ALA A 416 -19.28 7.82 10.52
C ALA A 416 -20.42 8.72 11.01
N VAL A 417 -20.60 9.88 10.36
CA VAL A 417 -21.70 10.82 10.68
C VAL A 417 -23.06 10.17 10.44
N ALA A 418 -23.27 9.49 9.31
CA ALA A 418 -24.56 8.85 9.03
C ALA A 418 -24.94 7.78 10.06
N GLN A 419 -23.95 7.06 10.59
CA GLN A 419 -24.17 5.93 11.50
C GLN A 419 -24.10 6.28 12.99
N CYS A 420 -23.41 7.36 13.35
CA CYS A 420 -23.13 7.72 14.75
C CYS A 420 -23.52 9.17 15.10
N GLY A 421 -23.99 9.97 14.13
CA GLY A 421 -24.11 11.42 14.29
C GLY A 421 -22.75 12.02 14.67
N ASP A 422 -22.74 12.96 15.61
CA ASP A 422 -21.49 13.52 16.15
C ASP A 422 -20.85 12.64 17.23
N ASN A 423 -21.43 11.49 17.60
CA ASN A 423 -20.92 10.65 18.70
C ASN A 423 -19.81 9.70 18.25
N PHE A 424 -18.72 10.27 17.73
CA PHE A 424 -17.46 9.58 17.45
C PHE A 424 -16.27 10.52 17.62
N VAL A 425 -15.07 9.95 17.76
CA VAL A 425 -13.80 10.69 17.79
C VAL A 425 -12.97 10.39 16.55
N ILE A 426 -12.14 11.34 16.13
CA ILE A 426 -11.23 11.18 14.98
C ILE A 426 -9.81 10.97 15.47
N ALA A 427 -9.19 9.88 15.05
CA ALA A 427 -7.79 9.55 15.29
C ALA A 427 -6.96 9.82 14.03
N SER A 428 -6.62 11.09 13.77
CA SER A 428 -5.86 11.52 12.58
C SER A 428 -4.44 11.98 12.91
N LEU A 429 -3.45 11.39 12.23
CA LEU A 429 -2.06 11.85 12.35
C LEU A 429 -1.87 13.28 11.85
N ASP A 430 -2.55 13.64 10.77
CA ASP A 430 -2.37 14.94 10.15
C ASP A 430 -2.91 16.06 11.06
N GLU A 431 -4.05 15.84 11.71
CA GLU A 431 -4.59 16.78 12.70
C GLU A 431 -3.79 16.79 14.00
N PHE A 432 -3.34 15.63 14.48
CA PHE A 432 -2.58 15.57 15.74
C PHE A 432 -1.19 16.19 15.66
N ARG A 433 -0.56 16.22 14.48
CA ARG A 433 0.70 16.98 14.30
C ARG A 433 0.51 18.48 14.52
N LYS A 434 -0.63 19.05 14.13
CA LYS A 434 -0.92 20.48 14.30
C LYS A 434 -1.07 20.92 15.75
N LEU A 435 -1.22 19.96 16.67
CA LEU A 435 -1.27 20.21 18.11
C LEU A 435 0.12 20.38 18.76
N SER A 436 1.20 20.07 18.03
CA SER A 436 2.57 20.37 18.46
C SER A 436 2.90 21.84 18.20
N ASP A 437 3.53 22.49 19.17
CA ASP A 437 4.01 23.87 19.01
C ASP A 437 5.16 23.90 17.99
N LEU A 438 6.04 22.89 18.05
CA LEU A 438 7.19 22.76 17.14
C LEU A 438 6.77 22.53 15.69
N TYR A 439 5.62 21.88 15.44
CA TYR A 439 5.03 21.83 14.10
C TYR A 439 4.75 23.23 13.52
N THR A 440 4.29 24.15 14.36
CA THR A 440 4.02 25.55 13.95
C THR A 440 5.30 26.23 13.49
N VAL A 441 6.41 26.04 14.22
CA VAL A 441 7.71 26.64 13.88
C VAL A 441 8.29 26.03 12.60
N LEU A 442 8.27 24.70 12.47
CA LEU A 442 8.75 24.02 11.25
C LEU A 442 7.98 24.48 10.02
N THR A 443 6.66 24.59 10.15
CA THR A 443 5.80 25.03 9.04
C THR A 443 5.97 26.51 8.69
N ALA A 444 6.21 27.38 9.67
CA ALA A 444 6.51 28.80 9.47
C ALA A 444 7.89 29.01 8.80
N ALA A 445 8.86 28.16 9.12
CA ALA A 445 10.18 28.16 8.47
C ALA A 445 10.18 27.53 7.07
N SER A 446 9.02 27.12 6.53
CA SER A 446 8.89 26.34 5.28
C SER A 446 9.66 25.01 5.29
N HIS A 447 9.94 24.47 6.48
CA HIS A 447 10.66 23.20 6.65
C HIS A 447 9.68 22.03 6.65
N HIS A 448 9.48 21.44 5.48
CA HIS A 448 8.49 20.39 5.26
C HIS A 448 9.08 18.99 5.20
N SER A 449 10.42 18.86 5.14
CA SER A 449 11.06 17.55 5.08
C SER A 449 10.93 16.75 6.36
N ASP A 450 11.12 17.42 7.48
CA ASP A 450 11.20 16.74 8.77
C ASP A 450 9.96 16.93 9.63
N ASP A 451 8.95 17.74 9.26
CA ASP A 451 7.71 17.81 10.07
C ASP A 451 6.99 16.44 10.12
N TYR A 452 7.13 15.63 9.08
CA TYR A 452 6.64 14.25 9.01
C TYR A 452 7.48 13.26 9.83
N VAL A 453 8.72 13.57 10.20
CA VAL A 453 9.63 12.65 10.90
C VAL A 453 9.82 13.10 12.35
N PHE A 454 10.10 14.39 12.55
CA PHE A 454 10.37 15.03 13.82
C PHE A 454 9.13 15.06 14.73
N VAL A 455 7.95 15.42 14.19
CA VAL A 455 6.70 15.54 14.98
C VAL A 455 5.89 14.23 15.01
N GLU A 456 6.18 13.29 14.10
CA GLU A 456 5.45 12.01 14.03
C GLU A 456 5.40 11.24 15.37
N PRO A 457 6.48 11.15 16.19
CA PRO A 457 6.42 10.47 17.49
C PRO A 457 5.34 11.04 18.43
N PHE A 458 5.18 12.37 18.45
CA PHE A 458 4.13 13.05 19.23
C PHE A 458 2.73 12.66 18.73
N ALA A 459 2.48 12.80 17.43
CA ALA A 459 1.18 12.51 16.83
C ALA A 459 0.81 11.02 16.91
N ASN A 460 1.76 10.11 16.69
CA ASN A 460 1.55 8.67 16.85
C ASN A 460 1.20 8.32 18.29
N ARG A 461 1.84 8.94 19.29
CA ARG A 461 1.48 8.72 20.70
C ARG A 461 0.06 9.17 20.98
N LEU A 462 -0.32 10.38 20.58
CA LEU A 462 -1.68 10.88 20.79
C LEU A 462 -2.71 9.95 20.13
N ARG A 463 -2.43 9.49 18.90
CA ARG A 463 -3.30 8.54 18.20
C ARG A 463 -3.45 7.21 18.93
N GLY A 464 -2.37 6.69 19.52
CA GLY A 464 -2.41 5.50 20.38
C GLY A 464 -3.19 5.73 21.67
N LEU A 465 -3.07 6.91 22.30
CA LEU A 465 -3.86 7.28 23.48
C LEU A 465 -5.35 7.37 23.17
N VAL A 466 -5.73 8.08 22.11
CA VAL A 466 -7.12 8.20 21.64
C VAL A 466 -7.70 6.82 21.30
N SER A 467 -6.95 5.99 20.58
CA SER A 467 -7.42 4.63 20.21
C SER A 467 -7.62 3.73 21.44
N ARG A 468 -6.72 3.77 22.42
CA ARG A 468 -6.87 3.00 23.67
C ARG A 468 -8.03 3.51 24.51
N HIS A 469 -8.19 4.83 24.60
CA HIS A 469 -9.25 5.44 25.39
C HIS A 469 -10.64 5.20 24.78
N ALA A 470 -10.76 5.30 23.46
CA ALA A 470 -11.99 4.94 22.74
C ALA A 470 -12.41 3.49 23.02
N ARG A 471 -11.45 2.55 22.97
CA ARG A 471 -11.70 1.14 23.31
C ARG A 471 -12.17 0.95 24.76
N ALA A 472 -11.46 1.57 25.70
CA ALA A 472 -11.77 1.45 27.13
C ALA A 472 -13.17 2.01 27.47
N LEU A 473 -13.55 3.13 26.86
CA LEU A 473 -14.84 3.78 27.09
C LEU A 473 -15.95 3.35 26.12
N ARG A 474 -15.66 2.44 25.18
CA ARG A 474 -16.59 2.00 24.13
C ARG A 474 -17.17 3.16 23.31
N ILE A 475 -16.34 4.11 22.91
CA ILE A 475 -16.74 5.28 22.10
C ILE A 475 -16.41 5.02 20.63
N ASN A 476 -17.32 5.37 19.72
CA ASN A 476 -17.10 5.20 18.28
C ASN A 476 -15.87 6.01 17.81
N ILE A 477 -15.15 5.48 16.83
CA ILE A 477 -13.91 6.09 16.37
C ILE A 477 -13.75 5.99 14.86
N LEU A 478 -13.33 7.10 14.26
CA LEU A 478 -12.80 7.16 12.90
C LEU A 478 -11.27 7.16 12.97
N TYR A 479 -10.65 6.07 12.53
CA TYR A 479 -9.21 5.93 12.43
C TYR A 479 -8.74 6.38 11.05
N ASP A 480 -8.21 7.60 11.00
CA ASP A 480 -7.73 8.21 9.75
C ASP A 480 -6.28 7.81 9.44
N GLY A 481 -6.06 7.44 8.18
CA GLY A 481 -4.83 6.88 7.69
C GLY A 481 -4.98 6.37 6.27
N THR A 482 -3.89 5.85 5.71
CA THR A 482 -3.90 5.27 4.36
C THR A 482 -4.47 3.85 4.33
N GLY A 483 -4.48 3.14 5.46
CA GLY A 483 -4.77 1.70 5.51
C GLY A 483 -3.79 0.83 4.71
N ILE A 484 -2.65 1.38 4.28
CA ILE A 484 -1.74 0.79 3.29
C ILE A 484 -0.27 0.90 3.75
N PRO A 485 0.51 -0.21 3.79
CA PRO A 485 0.04 -1.59 3.59
C PRO A 485 -0.88 -2.03 4.73
N TYR A 486 -1.89 -2.86 4.44
CA TYR A 486 -2.80 -3.35 5.48
C TYR A 486 -2.07 -4.21 6.53
N LYS A 487 -1.22 -5.14 6.09
CA LYS A 487 -0.41 -6.01 6.96
C LYS A 487 0.99 -5.43 7.19
N PRO A 488 1.57 -5.59 8.39
CA PRO A 488 0.93 -6.08 9.63
C PRO A 488 0.09 -5.00 10.35
N ARG A 489 0.49 -3.72 10.20
CA ARG A 489 0.07 -2.60 11.06
C ARG A 489 -1.43 -2.41 11.25
N TYR A 490 -2.21 -2.35 10.17
CA TYR A 490 -3.65 -2.04 10.27
C TYR A 490 -4.48 -3.28 10.58
N GLN A 491 -3.98 -4.47 10.27
CA GLN A 491 -4.55 -5.74 10.71
C GLN A 491 -4.60 -5.83 12.25
N ASP A 492 -3.52 -5.42 12.93
CA ASP A 492 -3.46 -5.45 14.39
C ASP A 492 -4.50 -4.52 15.02
N ILE A 493 -4.66 -3.31 14.46
CA ILE A 493 -5.69 -2.36 14.91
C ILE A 493 -7.10 -2.95 14.75
N ILE A 494 -7.41 -3.55 13.61
CA ILE A 494 -8.72 -4.19 13.40
C ILE A 494 -8.95 -5.31 14.42
N SER A 495 -7.95 -6.15 14.67
CA SER A 495 -8.03 -7.26 15.63
C SER A 495 -8.21 -6.77 17.07
N GLU A 496 -7.49 -5.73 17.44
CA GLU A 496 -7.58 -5.07 18.75
C GLU A 496 -8.97 -4.49 19.03
N PHE A 497 -9.56 -3.80 18.06
CA PHE A 497 -10.90 -3.23 18.20
C PHE A 497 -12.00 -4.29 18.16
N SER A 498 -11.87 -5.29 17.28
CA SER A 498 -12.81 -6.42 17.25
C SER A 498 -12.79 -7.18 18.58
N THR A 499 -11.62 -7.37 19.20
CA THR A 499 -11.49 -8.01 20.52
C THR A 499 -12.15 -7.17 21.62
N ALA A 500 -12.12 -5.84 21.51
CA ALA A 500 -12.84 -4.94 22.40
C ALA A 500 -14.37 -4.89 22.14
N GLY A 501 -14.88 -5.68 21.21
CA GLY A 501 -16.31 -5.80 20.89
C GLY A 501 -16.83 -4.69 19.98
N PHE A 502 -15.97 -4.07 19.17
CA PHE A 502 -16.37 -3.08 18.18
C PHE A 502 -16.82 -3.76 16.88
N HIS A 503 -17.81 -3.17 16.21
CA HIS A 503 -18.05 -3.44 14.80
C HIS A 503 -16.97 -2.73 13.96
N THR A 504 -16.17 -3.50 13.25
CA THR A 504 -15.01 -3.00 12.49
C THR A 504 -15.37 -2.83 11.02
N GLN A 505 -15.18 -1.62 10.51
CA GLN A 505 -15.45 -1.27 9.13
C GLN A 505 -14.23 -0.59 8.50
N ILE A 506 -13.88 -1.02 7.28
CA ILE A 506 -12.96 -0.30 6.41
C ILE A 506 -13.75 0.27 5.23
N THR A 507 -13.57 1.55 4.98
CA THR A 507 -14.07 2.21 3.77
C THR A 507 -12.87 2.65 2.95
N ALA A 508 -12.67 1.97 1.83
CA ALA A 508 -11.62 2.29 0.87
C ALA A 508 -12.14 3.30 -0.16
N VAL A 509 -11.31 4.28 -0.50
CA VAL A 509 -11.59 5.22 -1.60
C VAL A 509 -10.45 5.14 -2.60
N ASP A 510 -10.81 4.96 -3.87
CA ASP A 510 -9.88 4.84 -4.97
C ASP A 510 -10.03 6.00 -5.96
N ALA A 511 -8.90 6.51 -6.45
CA ALA A 511 -8.83 7.55 -7.47
C ALA A 511 -7.71 7.24 -8.46
N PHE A 512 -7.88 7.58 -9.74
CA PHE A 512 -6.87 7.34 -10.77
C PHE A 512 -5.57 8.10 -10.49
N ILE A 513 -4.43 7.40 -10.54
CA ILE A 513 -3.10 8.02 -10.41
C ILE A 513 -2.86 8.93 -11.62
N VAL A 514 -3.06 8.36 -12.80
CA VAL A 514 -3.02 8.96 -14.14
C VAL A 514 -4.35 8.63 -14.81
N LYS A 515 -4.88 9.55 -15.62
CA LYS A 515 -6.05 9.23 -16.45
C LYS A 515 -5.62 8.32 -17.60
N PRO A 516 -6.36 7.25 -17.88
CA PRO A 516 -6.18 6.44 -19.07
C PRO A 516 -6.43 7.29 -20.31
N GLN A 517 -5.62 7.12 -21.33
CA GLN A 517 -5.80 7.78 -22.62
C GLN A 517 -7.16 7.39 -23.22
N GLY A 518 -7.90 8.36 -23.77
CA GLY A 518 -9.21 8.14 -24.40
C GLY A 518 -10.38 7.96 -23.41
N ARG A 519 -10.14 8.10 -22.10
CA ARG A 519 -11.19 8.08 -21.05
C ARG A 519 -11.30 9.41 -20.30
N GLU A 520 -10.68 10.48 -20.81
CA GLU A 520 -10.64 11.78 -20.15
C GLU A 520 -12.04 12.38 -19.95
N ASP A 521 -12.94 12.18 -20.91
CA ASP A 521 -14.32 12.65 -20.89
C ASP A 521 -15.21 11.85 -19.91
N GLU A 522 -14.88 10.57 -19.68
CA GLU A 522 -15.58 9.70 -18.71
C GLU A 522 -15.21 10.06 -17.27
N LEU A 523 -13.99 10.58 -17.06
CA LEU A 523 -13.39 10.79 -15.75
C LEU A 523 -13.24 12.29 -15.50
N PRO A 524 -14.26 13.03 -15.06
CA PRO A 524 -14.19 14.49 -14.93
C PRO A 524 -13.14 14.94 -13.89
N ARG A 525 -12.91 14.17 -12.81
CA ARG A 525 -11.99 14.56 -11.74
C ARG A 525 -10.54 14.58 -12.20
N SER A 526 -9.72 15.51 -11.70
CA SER A 526 -8.28 15.51 -11.97
C SER A 526 -7.62 14.25 -11.41
N ALA A 527 -6.63 13.72 -12.13
CA ALA A 527 -5.85 12.60 -11.64
C ALA A 527 -5.11 13.00 -10.35
N VAL A 528 -4.79 12.03 -9.51
CA VAL A 528 -4.08 12.28 -8.24
C VAL A 528 -2.79 13.05 -8.47
N ILE A 529 -2.07 12.76 -9.55
CA ILE A 529 -0.82 13.45 -9.88
C ILE A 529 -1.04 14.96 -10.06
N LYS A 530 -2.05 15.35 -10.83
CA LYS A 530 -2.38 16.76 -11.06
C LYS A 530 -2.78 17.43 -9.74
N SER A 531 -3.59 16.75 -8.93
CA SER A 531 -3.96 17.24 -7.60
C SER A 531 -2.74 17.45 -6.67
N VAL A 532 -1.73 16.58 -6.75
CA VAL A 532 -0.48 16.67 -5.97
C VAL A 532 0.38 17.83 -6.48
N GLN A 533 0.48 18.01 -7.80
CA GLN A 533 1.20 19.12 -8.43
C GLN A 533 0.57 20.47 -8.07
N GLU A 534 -0.73 20.63 -8.29
CA GLU A 534 -1.48 21.85 -7.95
C GLU A 534 -1.35 22.21 -6.47
N ARG A 535 -1.37 21.21 -5.58
CA ARG A 535 -1.16 21.42 -4.14
C ARG A 535 0.26 21.91 -3.85
N PHE A 536 1.26 21.31 -4.49
CA PHE A 536 2.66 21.71 -4.34
C PHE A 536 2.88 23.14 -4.84
N GLU A 537 2.37 23.49 -6.02
CA GLU A 537 2.46 24.85 -6.59
C GLU A 537 1.78 25.89 -5.69
N LYS A 538 0.61 25.55 -5.12
CA LYS A 538 -0.14 26.48 -4.26
C LYS A 538 0.46 26.65 -2.87
N THR A 539 1.03 25.59 -2.30
CA THR A 539 1.37 25.56 -0.85
C THR A 539 2.82 25.28 -0.55
N GLY A 540 3.64 24.94 -1.55
CA GLY A 540 4.96 24.34 -1.37
C GLY A 540 4.92 22.92 -0.79
N ARG A 541 3.72 22.36 -0.55
CA ARG A 541 3.53 21.08 0.16
C ARG A 541 2.81 20.04 -0.68
N ALA A 542 3.45 18.90 -0.84
CA ALA A 542 2.82 17.67 -1.28
C ALA A 542 3.62 16.47 -0.78
N LEU A 543 2.99 15.30 -0.65
CA LEU A 543 3.71 14.07 -0.31
C LEU A 543 4.73 13.73 -1.41
N PRO A 544 5.91 13.19 -1.06
CA PRO A 544 6.89 12.78 -2.05
C PRO A 544 6.28 11.85 -3.09
N TRP A 545 6.68 12.02 -4.34
CA TRP A 545 6.13 11.28 -5.48
C TRP A 545 6.13 9.76 -5.26
N VAL A 546 7.29 9.22 -4.85
CA VAL A 546 7.47 7.78 -4.61
C VAL A 546 6.49 7.25 -3.55
N VAL A 547 6.20 8.03 -2.51
CA VAL A 547 5.25 7.66 -1.46
C VAL A 547 3.83 7.68 -2.02
N THR A 548 3.47 8.72 -2.78
CA THR A 548 2.15 8.83 -3.42
C THR A 548 1.89 7.62 -4.34
N VAL A 549 2.83 7.32 -5.24
CA VAL A 549 2.74 6.19 -6.18
C VAL A 549 2.66 4.86 -5.44
N ASP A 550 3.55 4.63 -4.46
CA ASP A 550 3.57 3.38 -3.68
C ASP A 550 2.23 3.09 -3.00
N LYS A 551 1.62 4.11 -2.36
CA LYS A 551 0.33 3.93 -1.69
C LYS A 551 -0.78 3.55 -2.66
N HIS A 552 -0.85 4.17 -3.83
CA HIS A 552 -1.89 3.83 -4.82
C HIS A 552 -1.67 2.45 -5.45
N ILE A 553 -0.44 2.08 -5.80
CA ILE A 553 -0.11 0.77 -6.37
C ILE A 553 -0.36 -0.36 -5.36
N ARG A 554 -0.12 -0.13 -4.07
CA ARG A 554 -0.36 -1.13 -3.01
C ARG A 554 -1.81 -1.20 -2.51
N ALA A 555 -2.65 -0.23 -2.85
CA ALA A 555 -4.03 -0.18 -2.39
C ALA A 555 -4.84 -1.46 -2.72
N PRO A 556 -4.79 -2.00 -3.96
CA PRO A 556 -5.59 -3.19 -4.28
C PRO A 556 -5.15 -4.43 -3.52
N GLY A 557 -3.84 -4.60 -3.30
CA GLY A 557 -3.32 -5.70 -2.48
C GLY A 557 -3.80 -5.60 -1.03
N SER A 558 -3.72 -4.39 -0.45
CA SER A 558 -4.18 -4.12 0.92
C SER A 558 -5.69 -4.35 1.07
N PHE A 559 -6.48 -3.97 0.07
CA PHE A 559 -7.93 -4.20 0.05
C PHE A 559 -8.29 -5.69 0.02
N LEU A 560 -7.65 -6.48 -0.87
CA LEU A 560 -7.89 -7.92 -0.97
C LEU A 560 -7.36 -8.71 0.24
N ASP A 561 -6.31 -8.23 0.90
CA ASP A 561 -5.84 -8.77 2.17
C ASP A 561 -6.84 -8.49 3.31
N ALA A 562 -7.39 -7.27 3.36
CA ALA A 562 -8.40 -6.89 4.35
C ALA A 562 -9.72 -7.64 4.16
N LEU A 563 -10.12 -7.91 2.90
CA LEU A 563 -11.34 -8.65 2.58
C LEU A 563 -11.40 -10.01 3.27
N GLN A 564 -10.26 -10.70 3.39
CA GLN A 564 -10.15 -12.03 4.00
C GLN A 564 -9.88 -11.98 5.51
N HIS A 565 -9.84 -10.80 6.14
CA HIS A 565 -9.55 -10.68 7.57
C HIS A 565 -10.79 -11.02 8.42
N PRO A 566 -10.76 -12.08 9.26
CA PRO A 566 -11.95 -12.53 10.01
C PRO A 566 -12.51 -11.50 11.00
N ALA A 567 -11.63 -10.72 11.62
CA ALA A 567 -12.02 -9.66 12.55
C ALA A 567 -12.55 -8.38 11.88
N LEU A 568 -12.55 -8.28 10.54
CA LEU A 568 -13.12 -7.14 9.81
C LEU A 568 -14.58 -7.43 9.46
N LYS A 569 -15.54 -6.71 10.04
CA LYS A 569 -16.97 -6.95 9.79
C LYS A 569 -17.46 -6.39 8.46
N LYS A 570 -17.02 -5.20 8.07
CA LYS A 570 -17.42 -4.59 6.80
C LYS A 570 -16.25 -4.02 6.03
N LEU A 571 -16.22 -4.26 4.72
CA LEU A 571 -15.31 -3.64 3.76
C LEU A 571 -16.11 -3.03 2.62
N SER A 572 -15.74 -1.83 2.19
CA SER A 572 -16.33 -1.18 1.03
C SER A 572 -15.30 -0.44 0.20
N LEU A 573 -15.54 -0.32 -1.10
CA LEU A 573 -14.72 0.39 -2.06
C LEU A 573 -15.57 1.44 -2.76
N PHE A 574 -15.19 2.70 -2.61
CA PHE A 574 -15.76 3.83 -3.34
C PHE A 574 -14.79 4.29 -4.41
N ALA A 575 -15.34 4.70 -5.55
CA ALA A 575 -14.60 5.38 -6.58
C ALA A 575 -14.78 6.89 -6.45
N ASN A 576 -13.70 7.61 -6.68
CA ASN A 576 -13.64 9.04 -6.69
C ASN A 576 -13.27 9.58 -8.07
N ASP A 577 -14.12 9.28 -9.05
CA ASP A 577 -13.88 9.64 -10.44
C ASP A 577 -14.83 10.74 -10.94
N GLY A 578 -15.98 10.88 -10.28
CA GLY A 578 -17.04 11.82 -10.65
C GLY A 578 -16.79 13.25 -10.16
N GLU A 579 -17.85 14.06 -10.14
CA GLU A 579 -17.80 15.41 -9.58
C GLU A 579 -17.35 15.41 -8.11
N ARG A 580 -16.91 16.57 -7.63
CA ARG A 580 -16.53 16.77 -6.23
C ARG A 580 -17.64 16.26 -5.30
N ASP A 581 -17.25 15.45 -4.31
CA ASP A 581 -18.11 14.86 -3.29
C ASP A 581 -19.20 13.88 -3.83
N LYS A 582 -19.10 13.47 -5.09
CA LYS A 582 -19.96 12.42 -5.70
C LYS A 582 -19.24 11.07 -5.78
N HIS A 583 -18.77 10.58 -4.63
CA HIS A 583 -18.26 9.20 -4.53
C HIS A 583 -19.39 8.20 -4.85
N TYR A 584 -19.06 7.12 -5.57
CA TYR A 584 -19.99 6.03 -5.86
C TYR A 584 -19.42 4.69 -5.42
N LEU A 585 -20.30 3.78 -4.98
CA LEU A 585 -19.92 2.47 -4.49
C LEU A 585 -19.53 1.54 -5.65
N VAL A 586 -18.30 1.02 -5.62
CA VAL A 586 -17.80 0.04 -6.59
C VAL A 586 -18.05 -1.38 -6.08
N ALA A 587 -17.78 -1.63 -4.80
CA ALA A 587 -17.93 -2.94 -4.20
C ALA A 587 -18.14 -2.86 -2.68
N GLU A 588 -18.80 -3.87 -2.11
CA GLU A 588 -18.92 -4.03 -0.66
C GLU A 588 -18.93 -5.51 -0.25
N SER A 589 -18.50 -5.79 0.97
CA SER A 589 -18.46 -7.15 1.51
C SER A 589 -19.73 -7.52 2.27
N PHE A 590 -20.16 -8.77 2.16
CA PHE A 590 -21.20 -9.38 2.99
C PHE A 590 -20.71 -10.72 3.55
N ASP A 591 -21.27 -11.11 4.69
CA ASP A 591 -21.11 -12.46 5.23
C ASP A 591 -22.37 -13.25 4.84
N PHE A 592 -22.22 -14.19 3.90
CA PHE A 592 -23.30 -14.96 3.27
C PHE A 592 -23.24 -16.44 3.66
N ALA A 593 -24.42 -17.04 3.81
CA ALA A 593 -24.61 -18.48 3.88
C ALA A 593 -24.55 -19.13 2.49
N ASP A 594 -24.49 -20.46 2.46
CA ASP A 594 -24.48 -21.26 1.22
C ASP A 594 -25.62 -20.88 0.25
N GLU A 595 -26.83 -20.68 0.75
CA GLU A 595 -28.01 -20.42 -0.08
C GLU A 595 -27.94 -19.03 -0.75
N GLU A 596 -27.37 -18.04 -0.09
CA GLU A 596 -27.17 -16.69 -0.65
C GLU A 596 -26.09 -16.70 -1.74
N VAL A 597 -25.03 -17.49 -1.57
CA VAL A 597 -24.02 -17.72 -2.63
C VAL A 597 -24.66 -18.42 -3.83
N ARG A 598 -25.50 -19.44 -3.60
CA ARG A 598 -26.26 -20.10 -4.67
C ARG A 598 -27.24 -19.16 -5.35
N ALA A 599 -27.85 -18.22 -4.62
CA ALA A 599 -28.72 -17.20 -5.19
C ALA A 599 -27.94 -16.29 -6.15
N LEU A 600 -26.77 -15.79 -5.75
CA LEU A 600 -25.88 -15.02 -6.64
C LEU A 600 -25.55 -15.77 -7.93
N GLN A 601 -25.17 -17.05 -7.81
CA GLN A 601 -24.83 -17.89 -8.95
C GLN A 601 -26.05 -18.09 -9.88
N ARG A 602 -27.24 -18.38 -9.32
CA ARG A 602 -28.48 -18.54 -10.10
C ARG A 602 -28.83 -17.25 -10.85
N HIS A 603 -28.80 -16.11 -10.17
CA HIS A 603 -29.11 -14.82 -10.77
C HIS A 603 -28.12 -14.44 -11.88
N GLN A 604 -26.82 -14.71 -11.70
CA GLN A 604 -25.81 -14.49 -12.74
C GLN A 604 -26.05 -15.37 -13.97
N MET A 605 -26.40 -16.65 -13.78
CA MET A 605 -26.72 -17.56 -14.87
C MET A 605 -28.03 -17.20 -15.58
N ALA A 606 -28.97 -16.58 -14.87
CA ALA A 606 -30.26 -16.13 -15.39
C ALA A 606 -30.25 -14.72 -16.00
N GLY A 607 -29.16 -13.95 -15.88
CA GLY A 607 -29.10 -12.57 -16.36
C GLY A 607 -29.95 -11.60 -15.53
N SER A 608 -30.10 -11.86 -14.23
CA SER A 608 -30.90 -11.04 -13.29
C SER A 608 -30.09 -10.64 -12.04
N LEU A 609 -28.77 -10.68 -12.12
CA LEU A 609 -27.92 -10.35 -10.99
C LEU A 609 -28.05 -8.87 -10.61
N ALA A 610 -28.21 -7.97 -11.58
CA ALA A 610 -28.28 -6.52 -11.33
C ALA A 610 -29.44 -6.18 -10.40
N ASP A 611 -30.62 -6.77 -10.65
CA ASP A 611 -31.81 -6.52 -9.85
C ASP A 611 -31.72 -7.17 -8.48
N TYR A 612 -31.13 -8.36 -8.38
CA TYR A 612 -30.82 -8.97 -7.09
C TYR A 612 -29.87 -8.10 -6.26
N LEU A 613 -28.83 -7.55 -6.88
CA LEU A 613 -27.88 -6.65 -6.21
C LEU A 613 -28.53 -5.32 -5.79
N LYS A 614 -29.44 -4.77 -6.60
CA LYS A 614 -30.27 -3.61 -6.17
C LYS A 614 -31.15 -3.95 -4.98
N SER A 615 -31.74 -5.16 -4.95
CA SER A 615 -32.51 -5.62 -3.79
C SER A 615 -31.64 -5.71 -2.54
N LEU A 616 -30.40 -6.21 -2.66
CA LEU A 616 -29.45 -6.22 -1.54
C LEU A 616 -29.17 -4.81 -1.02
N LEU A 617 -28.96 -3.83 -1.92
CA LEU A 617 -28.71 -2.44 -1.52
C LEU A 617 -29.89 -1.77 -0.82
N ASN A 618 -31.13 -2.18 -1.14
CA ASN A 618 -32.34 -1.61 -0.52
C ASN A 618 -32.71 -2.33 0.79
N CYS A 619 -32.55 -3.65 0.82
CA CYS A 619 -33.17 -4.48 1.86
C CYS A 619 -32.16 -5.00 2.90
N HIS A 620 -30.93 -5.30 2.52
CA HIS A 620 -29.96 -5.93 3.42
C HIS A 620 -29.46 -4.94 4.49
N ASP A 621 -29.48 -5.34 5.76
CA ASP A 621 -29.14 -4.45 6.88
C ASP A 621 -27.68 -3.98 6.87
N ASP A 622 -26.77 -4.85 6.45
CA ASP A 622 -25.36 -4.47 6.28
C ASP A 622 -25.06 -3.67 5.00
N SER A 623 -26.06 -3.29 4.18
CA SER A 623 -25.78 -2.50 2.98
C SER A 623 -25.22 -1.12 3.33
N VAL A 624 -24.09 -0.77 2.72
CA VAL A 624 -23.44 0.52 2.91
C VAL A 624 -24.35 1.68 2.48
N LEU A 625 -25.02 1.57 1.34
CA LEU A 625 -25.88 2.66 0.85
C LEU A 625 -27.16 2.81 1.67
N LYS A 626 -27.75 1.69 2.14
CA LYS A 626 -28.88 1.71 3.07
C LYS A 626 -28.52 2.45 4.37
N ASN A 627 -27.35 2.13 4.92
CA ASN A 627 -26.86 2.74 6.15
C ASN A 627 -26.51 4.23 5.98
N LEU A 628 -25.92 4.62 4.85
CA LEU A 628 -25.70 6.04 4.50
C LEU A 628 -27.01 6.83 4.36
N ALA A 629 -28.04 6.20 3.79
CA ALA A 629 -29.33 6.83 3.57
C ALA A 629 -30.23 6.87 4.82
N GLY A 630 -29.84 6.19 5.91
CA GLY A 630 -30.72 5.98 7.07
C GLY A 630 -31.98 5.18 6.74
N GLY A 631 -31.92 4.30 5.74
CA GLY A 631 -33.06 3.52 5.24
C GLY A 631 -34.03 4.27 4.33
N ASP A 632 -33.79 5.54 4.00
CA ASP A 632 -34.64 6.31 3.09
C ASP A 632 -34.51 5.83 1.64
N ALA A 633 -35.59 5.28 1.09
CA ALA A 633 -35.60 4.69 -0.25
C ALA A 633 -35.22 5.68 -1.37
N GLY A 634 -35.63 6.96 -1.24
CA GLY A 634 -35.31 8.00 -2.23
C GLY A 634 -33.82 8.35 -2.23
N LYS A 635 -33.22 8.46 -1.04
CA LYS A 635 -31.78 8.65 -0.88
C LYS A 635 -30.98 7.44 -1.35
N ILE A 636 -31.43 6.21 -1.06
CA ILE A 636 -30.79 4.99 -1.57
C ILE A 636 -30.79 5.00 -3.11
N ALA A 637 -31.94 5.29 -3.73
CA ALA A 637 -32.03 5.38 -5.19
C ALA A 637 -31.09 6.45 -5.76
N ALA A 638 -31.00 7.62 -5.12
CA ALA A 638 -30.07 8.68 -5.53
C ALA A 638 -28.60 8.28 -5.39
N LEU A 639 -28.23 7.54 -4.34
CA LEU A 639 -26.88 7.00 -4.16
C LEU A 639 -26.54 5.92 -5.19
N ILE A 640 -27.49 5.02 -5.51
CA ILE A 640 -27.35 4.01 -6.56
C ILE A 640 -27.12 4.68 -7.92
N ALA A 641 -27.88 5.74 -8.23
CA ALA A 641 -27.79 6.48 -9.48
C ALA A 641 -26.44 7.18 -9.70
N ARG A 642 -25.60 7.32 -8.67
CA ARG A 642 -24.23 7.84 -8.82
C ARG A 642 -23.30 6.87 -9.55
N ASN A 643 -23.61 5.57 -9.56
CA ASN A 643 -22.83 4.60 -10.34
C ASN A 643 -23.24 4.69 -11.82
N PRO A 644 -22.34 5.16 -12.71
CA PRO A 644 -22.70 5.48 -14.10
C PRO A 644 -23.00 4.23 -14.96
N ALA A 645 -22.65 3.03 -14.50
CA ALA A 645 -22.76 1.80 -15.27
C ALA A 645 -23.16 0.61 -14.39
N PHE A 646 -24.25 0.75 -13.61
CA PHE A 646 -24.84 -0.36 -12.87
C PHE A 646 -25.86 -1.10 -13.75
N ASP A 647 -25.38 -2.13 -14.46
CA ASP A 647 -26.19 -3.01 -15.28
C ASP A 647 -25.64 -4.45 -15.33
N GLU A 648 -26.40 -5.37 -15.92
CA GLU A 648 -26.09 -6.81 -15.99
C GLU A 648 -24.76 -7.11 -16.70
N SER A 649 -24.23 -6.20 -17.52
CA SER A 649 -22.95 -6.37 -18.22
C SER A 649 -21.73 -5.95 -17.39
N ASN A 650 -21.95 -5.22 -16.28
CA ASN A 650 -20.88 -4.56 -15.52
C ASN A 650 -20.94 -4.85 -14.00
N ILE A 651 -21.49 -5.99 -13.61
CA ILE A 651 -21.55 -6.44 -12.23
C ILE A 651 -20.86 -7.78 -12.05
N ALA A 652 -20.36 -8.02 -10.84
CA ALA A 652 -19.66 -9.25 -10.49
C ALA A 652 -19.75 -9.53 -9.00
N TYR A 653 -19.14 -10.62 -8.57
CA TYR A 653 -18.90 -10.89 -7.16
C TYR A 653 -17.64 -11.74 -6.99
N GLN A 654 -17.08 -11.80 -5.79
CA GLN A 654 -16.03 -12.73 -5.40
C GLN A 654 -16.42 -13.44 -4.11
N VAL A 655 -15.99 -14.68 -3.96
CA VAL A 655 -16.37 -15.54 -2.83
C VAL A 655 -15.12 -16.06 -2.13
N TYR A 656 -15.07 -15.90 -0.82
CA TYR A 656 -13.99 -16.33 0.05
C TYR A 656 -14.57 -17.14 1.20
N HIS A 657 -13.97 -18.28 1.51
CA HIS A 657 -14.39 -19.07 2.66
C HIS A 657 -14.02 -18.37 3.97
N SER A 658 -14.95 -18.39 4.92
CA SER A 658 -14.75 -17.96 6.31
C SER A 658 -15.12 -19.10 7.26
N SER A 659 -14.80 -18.96 8.55
CA SER A 659 -15.16 -19.96 9.55
C SER A 659 -16.68 -20.12 9.77
N GLN A 660 -17.50 -19.16 9.32
CA GLN A 660 -18.94 -19.11 9.56
C GLN A 660 -19.78 -19.11 8.28
N GLY A 661 -19.19 -19.43 7.12
CA GLY A 661 -19.84 -19.37 5.81
C GLY A 661 -18.92 -18.72 4.79
N TYR A 662 -19.43 -17.73 4.05
CA TYR A 662 -18.69 -17.07 2.98
C TYR A 662 -18.58 -15.58 3.19
N ARG A 663 -17.38 -15.06 3.03
CA ARG A 663 -17.13 -13.65 2.82
C ARG A 663 -17.26 -13.35 1.33
N VAL A 664 -18.29 -12.59 0.96
CA VAL A 664 -18.60 -12.28 -0.44
C VAL A 664 -18.34 -10.81 -0.70
N LEU A 665 -17.53 -10.49 -1.72
CA LEU A 665 -17.42 -9.13 -2.23
C LEU A 665 -18.39 -8.99 -3.40
N VAL A 666 -19.47 -8.23 -3.21
CA VAL A 666 -20.37 -7.84 -4.29
C VAL A 666 -19.75 -6.65 -5.03
N ILE A 667 -19.74 -6.70 -6.36
CA ILE A 667 -19.13 -5.68 -7.23
C ILE A 667 -20.23 -5.08 -8.12
N TYR A 668 -20.54 -3.81 -7.89
CA TYR A 668 -21.54 -3.04 -8.61
C TYR A 668 -20.98 -2.33 -9.86
N ASN A 669 -19.66 -2.30 -10.01
CA ASN A 669 -18.98 -1.79 -11.21
C ASN A 669 -17.71 -2.60 -11.50
N ALA A 670 -17.85 -3.65 -12.32
CA ALA A 670 -16.78 -4.60 -12.62
C ALA A 670 -15.64 -3.96 -13.41
N ARG A 671 -15.94 -3.06 -14.36
CA ARG A 671 -14.94 -2.27 -15.08
C ARG A 671 -14.08 -1.46 -14.12
N ARG A 672 -14.70 -0.75 -13.17
CA ARG A 672 -13.94 0.05 -12.21
C ARG A 672 -13.13 -0.79 -11.21
N MET A 673 -13.63 -1.99 -10.88
CA MET A 673 -12.87 -2.96 -10.09
C MET A 673 -11.63 -3.47 -10.85
N VAL A 674 -11.74 -3.71 -12.16
CA VAL A 674 -10.57 -4.02 -13.02
C VAL A 674 -9.58 -2.87 -12.95
N ASP A 675 -10.03 -1.63 -13.21
CA ASP A 675 -9.19 -0.43 -13.16
C ASP A 675 -8.43 -0.29 -11.83
N PHE A 676 -9.10 -0.60 -10.72
CA PHE A 676 -8.49 -0.59 -9.39
C PHE A 676 -7.38 -1.64 -9.27
N VAL A 677 -7.66 -2.90 -9.63
CA VAL A 677 -6.70 -4.01 -9.52
C VAL A 677 -5.50 -3.81 -10.45
N GLU A 678 -5.71 -3.27 -11.65
CA GLU A 678 -4.66 -3.05 -12.65
C GLU A 678 -3.60 -2.03 -12.23
N LYS A 679 -3.86 -1.17 -11.24
CA LYS A 679 -2.83 -0.29 -10.67
C LYS A 679 -1.61 -1.05 -10.15
N ARG A 680 -1.78 -2.31 -9.75
CA ARG A 680 -0.67 -3.17 -9.32
C ARG A 680 0.32 -3.50 -10.43
N GLN A 681 -0.07 -3.26 -11.69
CA GLN A 681 0.75 -3.48 -12.87
C GLN A 681 1.64 -2.29 -13.23
N LEU A 682 1.49 -1.18 -12.51
CA LEU A 682 2.32 0.01 -12.68
C LEU A 682 3.69 -0.16 -12.01
N ASN A 683 4.65 0.62 -12.50
CA ASN A 683 5.98 0.69 -11.95
C ASN A 683 6.01 1.47 -10.63
N PRO A 684 6.30 0.83 -9.49
CA PRO A 684 6.42 1.54 -8.21
C PRO A 684 7.66 2.44 -8.13
N ASN A 685 8.65 2.23 -9.01
CA ASN A 685 9.90 2.97 -9.03
C ASN A 685 9.90 4.10 -10.09
N ALA A 686 8.72 4.45 -10.62
CA ALA A 686 8.59 5.58 -11.53
C ALA A 686 9.03 6.87 -10.84
N SER A 687 9.77 7.73 -11.55
CA SER A 687 10.18 9.06 -11.07
C SER A 687 9.35 10.18 -11.71
N GLY A 688 8.53 9.83 -12.69
CA GLY A 688 7.56 10.68 -13.35
C GLY A 688 6.46 9.84 -14.01
N GLU A 689 5.52 10.50 -14.66
CA GLU A 689 4.33 9.86 -15.25
C GLU A 689 4.67 8.84 -16.32
N GLU A 690 5.59 9.17 -17.24
CA GLU A 690 6.06 8.26 -18.30
C GLU A 690 6.60 6.94 -17.71
N GLY A 691 7.29 7.03 -16.56
CA GLY A 691 7.86 5.89 -15.86
C GLY A 691 6.85 4.91 -15.28
N LEU A 692 5.60 5.32 -15.06
CA LEU A 692 4.58 4.49 -14.41
C LEU A 692 4.16 3.30 -15.27
N LEU A 693 4.11 3.47 -16.59
CA LEU A 693 3.68 2.43 -17.51
C LEU A 693 4.79 1.43 -17.83
N HIS A 694 6.05 1.70 -17.47
CA HIS A 694 7.14 0.75 -17.71
C HIS A 694 6.91 -0.58 -16.96
N LYS A 695 6.93 -1.72 -17.66
CA LYS A 695 6.71 -3.03 -17.01
C LYS A 695 7.86 -3.38 -16.06
N PRO A 696 7.61 -3.54 -14.75
CA PRO A 696 8.61 -4.10 -13.86
C PRO A 696 8.90 -5.57 -14.21
N GLU A 697 10.06 -6.08 -13.79
CA GLU A 697 10.45 -7.48 -13.98
C GLU A 697 9.41 -8.47 -13.43
N ALA A 698 8.74 -8.09 -12.34
CA ALA A 698 7.66 -8.88 -11.75
C ALA A 698 6.43 -9.07 -12.68
N LEU A 699 6.39 -8.37 -13.82
CA LEU A 699 5.38 -8.49 -14.88
C LEU A 699 5.96 -9.03 -16.19
N ALA A 700 7.19 -9.57 -16.19
CA ALA A 700 7.80 -10.13 -17.39
C ALA A 700 6.97 -11.26 -18.04
N PHE A 701 6.03 -11.88 -17.31
CA PHE A 701 5.11 -12.88 -17.87
C PHE A 701 3.86 -12.28 -18.52
N HIS A 702 3.57 -11.00 -18.30
CA HIS A 702 2.35 -10.36 -18.79
C HIS A 702 2.55 -9.88 -20.23
N VAL A 703 2.15 -10.72 -21.19
CA VAL A 703 2.20 -10.42 -22.62
C VAL A 703 0.83 -9.97 -23.13
N ASP A 704 0.73 -8.69 -23.50
CA ASP A 704 -0.45 -8.10 -24.15
C ASP A 704 -0.20 -8.10 -25.66
N PRO A 705 -0.98 -8.85 -26.47
CA PRO A 705 -0.73 -8.94 -27.91
C PRO A 705 -1.22 -7.69 -28.66
N SER A 706 -1.96 -6.81 -27.98
CA SER A 706 -2.47 -5.55 -28.52
C SER A 706 -1.58 -4.36 -28.15
N ALA A 707 -0.56 -4.56 -27.31
CA ALA A 707 0.37 -3.51 -26.93
C ALA A 707 1.39 -3.28 -28.06
N PRO A 708 1.56 -2.04 -28.54
CA PRO A 708 2.61 -1.72 -29.51
C PRO A 708 4.01 -1.88 -28.91
N GLU A 709 4.13 -1.73 -27.59
CA GLU A 709 5.38 -1.82 -26.84
C GLU A 709 5.26 -2.88 -25.74
N PRO A 710 5.81 -4.11 -25.94
CA PRO A 710 5.63 -5.21 -24.98
C PRO A 710 6.22 -4.96 -23.59
N TRP A 711 7.16 -4.02 -23.47
CA TRP A 711 7.79 -3.56 -22.23
C TRP A 711 7.01 -2.44 -21.52
N MET A 712 5.88 -1.99 -22.08
CA MET A 712 4.97 -1.01 -21.48
C MET A 712 3.64 -1.68 -21.10
N THR A 713 3.19 -1.44 -19.87
CA THR A 713 1.87 -1.79 -19.37
C THR A 713 0.89 -0.82 -19.99
N ARG A 714 -0.05 -1.34 -20.78
CA ARG A 714 -1.24 -0.60 -21.16
C ARG A 714 -2.20 -0.66 -19.98
N LEU A 715 -2.49 0.48 -19.37
CA LEU A 715 -3.61 0.58 -18.47
C LEU A 715 -4.88 0.63 -19.32
N GLN A 716 -5.72 -0.39 -19.17
CA GLN A 716 -7.10 -0.40 -19.64
C GLN A 716 -7.26 -0.45 -21.16
N ASP A 717 -8.44 -0.84 -21.64
CA ASP A 717 -8.71 -0.86 -23.07
C ASP A 717 -8.82 0.58 -23.60
N ASP A 718 -7.89 1.02 -24.45
CA ASP A 718 -8.31 1.96 -25.50
C ASP A 718 -9.37 1.20 -26.29
N THR A 719 -10.54 1.81 -26.37
CA THR A 719 -11.58 1.35 -27.27
C THR A 719 -11.06 1.58 -28.68
N VAL A 720 -10.43 0.55 -29.23
CA VAL A 720 -10.31 0.36 -30.67
C VAL A 720 -11.08 -0.88 -31.03
#